data_AF-A0A9N7Q8A5-F1
#
_entry.id   AF-A0A9N7Q8A5-F1
#
_cell.length_a   1.000
_cell.length_b   1.000
_cell.length_c   1.000
_cell.angle_alpha   90.00
_cell.angle_beta   90.00
_cell.angle_gamma   90.00
#
_symmetry.space_group_name_H-M   'P 1'
#
loop_
_entity.id
_entity.type
_entity.pdbx_description
1 polymer ?
#
loop_
_entity_poly.entity_id
_entity_poly.type
_entity_poly.pdbx_seq_one_letter_code
_entity_poly.pdbx_strand_id
1 'polypeptide(L)'
;MHQTVSENFMNNLLDTLVVSCILPDDSTSLNFLFSIPYFKTNGSFSSVLINSFPTNTGRNYSTLNKESYSNSLELGSKSQQVYTLDPFFITGFIDAVRPKGRGGSFMLSLIKDSKYKTGWAVKLTFAIVLHQKDSVLLESIRSTLGGIGTISNHVNGIQFRVRSKSDLEVLIKFLDKFTLISQKRIDYLLFKEAFEILSNKLHLTTEGLQKLFEIKTILNTGTSQFLAYKDVANKELNNLIDSVKPTVLQEIKSSHWLAGFTSGEGGFYIQIQGNKVSFKFYINQHERDKALLESFISYLGCCSSEVRVETFNSLSVFVVTKLIDIDEKIIPLFKNYPIHGIKFYDFQDFCEVVRLIKAKEHLTKKGLDKVKEIKNGMNRQRTLKEAAPINTTYDIVGSEGSSLSEEYMDTNFIQNSIIPHEKVGNDFCTSKVKILLNMNNPQVTKAFNTLVGTSEAIRLLNKDINLNSQKKDNNKFNQWLAGLIDGDGCFQLTKKGYASLEITMNIREEHALQIVKNVYGGSIKLRSGANALRYRLHHKSGLLKLINDVNGEIRNSNRLVQLNKICHKYELNLIYPEKLTFDNAWLSGFFDADGTVTINQTNTQLSISASQKTSELLQPLTELYGGNIYIDRGSSQSFKWYITKREDILKLIDYFKKYTPKSAKKNRLYLIPKFYELKDLKAHKALTGSFLEKSWLYFYNKWLKFEDLN
;
A
#
# COMPACT_ATOMS: atom_id res chain seq x y z
N MET A 1 -28.89 -66.99 5.18
CA MET A 1 -29.43 -67.45 3.87
C MET A 1 -29.43 -66.27 2.90
N HIS A 2 -29.57 -66.56 1.60
CA HIS A 2 -29.85 -65.68 0.44
C HIS A 2 -30.75 -64.44 0.71
N GLN A 3 -30.75 -63.35 -0.08
CA GLN A 3 -30.21 -62.97 -1.42
C GLN A 3 -29.75 -61.47 -1.35
N THR A 4 -28.66 -60.99 -1.99
CA THR A 4 -28.52 -60.44 -3.38
C THR A 4 -29.67 -59.54 -3.89
N VAL A 5 -29.48 -58.43 -4.63
CA VAL A 5 -28.34 -57.69 -5.25
C VAL A 5 -28.66 -56.16 -5.12
N SER A 6 -27.87 -55.12 -5.46
CA SER A 6 -26.63 -54.85 -6.25
C SER A 6 -25.93 -53.62 -5.61
N GLU A 7 -24.71 -53.14 -5.89
CA GLU A 7 -23.81 -53.07 -7.07
C GLU A 7 -24.10 -52.00 -8.15
N ASN A 8 -23.56 -50.77 -7.95
CA ASN A 8 -22.78 -50.00 -8.95
C ASN A 8 -22.44 -48.54 -8.52
N PHE A 9 -21.40 -48.32 -7.69
CA PHE A 9 -20.65 -47.03 -7.70
C PHE A 9 -19.26 -47.02 -7.02
N MET A 10 -18.63 -48.16 -6.70
CA MET A 10 -17.32 -48.18 -6.03
C MET A 10 -16.37 -49.19 -6.67
N ASN A 11 -15.55 -48.74 -7.62
CA ASN A 11 -14.35 -49.44 -8.07
C ASN A 11 -13.29 -48.43 -8.53
N ASN A 12 -12.02 -48.82 -8.39
CA ASN A 12 -10.80 -48.11 -8.81
C ASN A 12 -10.31 -46.93 -7.94
N LEU A 13 -9.99 -47.23 -6.68
CA LEU A 13 -8.84 -46.65 -5.99
C LEU A 13 -8.10 -47.79 -5.25
N LEU A 14 -6.76 -47.73 -5.21
CA LEU A 14 -5.81 -48.72 -4.65
C LEU A 14 -5.38 -49.88 -5.56
N ASP A 15 -4.41 -49.60 -6.44
CA ASP A 15 -3.28 -50.50 -6.75
C ASP A 15 -2.19 -49.66 -7.47
N THR A 16 -0.88 -49.78 -7.25
CA THR A 16 -0.11 -50.58 -6.26
C THR A 16 1.11 -49.76 -5.80
N LEU A 17 1.59 -49.98 -4.56
CA LEU A 17 2.84 -49.37 -4.04
C LEU A 17 3.96 -50.44 -4.00
N VAL A 18 5.08 -50.21 -4.70
CA VAL A 18 6.32 -50.99 -4.55
C VAL A 18 7.52 -50.04 -4.54
N VAL A 19 8.46 -50.28 -3.62
CA VAL A 19 9.68 -49.49 -3.42
C VAL A 19 10.91 -50.30 -3.82
N SER A 20 11.86 -49.68 -4.51
CA SER A 20 13.27 -50.10 -4.46
C SER A 20 14.17 -48.89 -4.69
N CYS A 21 15.33 -48.88 -4.02
CA CYS A 21 16.30 -47.77 -4.06
C CYS A 21 17.63 -48.26 -4.63
N ILE A 22 18.17 -47.57 -5.64
CA ILE A 22 19.54 -47.73 -6.11
C ILE A 22 20.11 -46.33 -6.40
N LEU A 23 21.29 -46.03 -5.85
CA LEU A 23 22.14 -44.91 -6.25
C LEU A 23 23.09 -45.38 -7.36
N PRO A 24 23.53 -44.47 -8.24
CA PRO A 24 24.98 -44.25 -8.25
C PRO A 24 25.38 -42.77 -8.32
N ASP A 25 26.63 -42.51 -7.93
CA ASP A 25 27.32 -41.24 -8.05
C ASP A 25 27.93 -41.01 -9.45
N ASP A 26 28.57 -39.84 -9.56
CA ASP A 26 29.66 -39.47 -10.46
C ASP A 26 29.38 -38.98 -11.89
N SER A 27 30.36 -38.17 -12.32
CA SER A 27 30.31 -37.27 -13.47
C SER A 27 30.56 -37.94 -14.82
N THR A 28 29.93 -37.43 -15.88
CA THR A 28 30.67 -36.77 -16.99
C THR A 28 29.71 -36.04 -17.94
N SER A 29 30.26 -35.12 -18.74
CA SER A 29 29.53 -34.33 -19.73
C SER A 29 29.66 -34.90 -21.15
N LEU A 30 28.57 -34.88 -21.93
CA LEU A 30 28.60 -34.55 -23.36
C LEU A 30 27.20 -34.35 -23.94
N ASN A 31 27.12 -33.53 -24.99
CA ASN A 31 25.90 -33.32 -25.78
C ASN A 31 25.66 -34.52 -26.72
N PHE A 32 24.39 -34.82 -27.03
CA PHE A 32 24.02 -35.21 -28.40
C PHE A 32 22.58 -34.80 -28.72
N LEU A 33 22.33 -34.45 -29.98
CA LEU A 33 21.00 -34.12 -30.49
C LEU A 33 20.20 -35.40 -30.80
N PHE A 34 18.88 -35.34 -30.65
CA PHE A 34 17.97 -36.14 -31.47
C PHE A 34 16.92 -35.26 -32.14
N SER A 35 16.74 -35.48 -33.44
CA SER A 35 15.73 -34.82 -34.27
C SER A 35 14.42 -35.61 -34.24
N ILE A 36 13.29 -34.94 -34.44
CA ILE A 36 11.98 -35.58 -34.72
C ILE A 36 11.52 -35.14 -36.12
N PRO A 37 10.99 -36.03 -36.99
CA PRO A 37 10.85 -35.74 -38.42
C PRO A 37 9.57 -34.99 -38.78
N TYR A 38 9.63 -34.21 -39.86
CA TYR A 38 8.45 -33.73 -40.57
C TYR A 38 7.82 -34.85 -41.42
N PHE A 39 6.52 -35.08 -41.27
CA PHE A 39 5.70 -35.69 -42.32
C PHE A 39 4.94 -34.60 -43.10
N LYS A 40 4.53 -34.91 -44.35
CA LYS A 40 3.97 -33.97 -45.34
C LYS A 40 2.67 -34.53 -45.94
N THR A 41 2.02 -33.76 -46.82
CA THR A 41 0.79 -34.08 -47.61
C THR A 41 -0.54 -33.98 -46.83
N ASN A 42 -1.69 -33.56 -47.41
CA ASN A 42 -1.97 -32.94 -48.73
C ASN A 42 -3.34 -32.17 -48.74
N GLY A 43 -3.46 -31.11 -49.56
CA GLY A 43 -4.74 -30.41 -49.89
C GLY A 43 -5.25 -29.40 -48.84
N SER A 44 -5.98 -28.31 -49.17
CA SER A 44 -6.56 -27.87 -50.46
C SER A 44 -6.59 -26.33 -50.63
N PHE A 45 -6.84 -25.89 -51.86
CA PHE A 45 -7.06 -24.53 -52.44
C PHE A 45 -8.14 -23.67 -51.74
N SER A 46 -8.30 -22.34 -51.95
CA SER A 46 -7.65 -21.30 -52.81
C SER A 46 -7.98 -19.88 -52.29
N SER A 47 -7.13 -18.86 -52.45
CA SER A 47 -7.14 -17.86 -53.56
C SER A 47 -5.94 -16.87 -53.38
N VAL A 48 -5.18 -16.31 -54.35
CA VAL A 48 -5.45 -15.70 -55.70
C VAL A 48 -5.97 -14.25 -55.56
N LEU A 49 -5.35 -13.14 -56.02
CA LEU A 49 -4.13 -12.77 -56.81
C LEU A 49 -3.24 -11.79 -55.98
N ILE A 50 -1.91 -11.58 -56.13
CA ILE A 50 -0.90 -11.58 -57.24
C ILE A 50 -0.62 -10.18 -57.86
N ASN A 51 0.60 -9.65 -57.60
CA ASN A 51 1.58 -9.00 -58.52
C ASN A 51 2.60 -8.16 -57.71
N SER A 52 3.90 -8.47 -57.59
CA SER A 52 5.02 -8.61 -58.57
C SER A 52 5.84 -7.29 -58.68
N PHE A 53 7.08 -7.20 -58.17
CA PHE A 53 8.37 -7.61 -58.79
C PHE A 53 8.86 -6.63 -59.89
N PRO A 54 10.18 -6.50 -60.23
CA PRO A 54 11.24 -7.51 -60.06
C PRO A 54 12.68 -7.04 -59.67
N THR A 55 13.50 -7.99 -59.16
CA THR A 55 14.96 -8.26 -59.41
C THR A 55 16.04 -7.14 -59.32
N ASN A 56 17.36 -7.40 -59.17
CA ASN A 56 18.15 -8.60 -59.48
C ASN A 56 19.49 -8.76 -58.72
N THR A 57 19.97 -10.02 -58.59
CA THR A 57 21.38 -10.54 -58.52
C THR A 57 22.53 -9.78 -57.81
N GLY A 58 23.39 -10.48 -57.03
CA GLY A 58 24.62 -9.86 -56.47
C GLY A 58 25.88 -10.64 -55.99
N ARG A 59 25.90 -12.00 -55.86
CA ARG A 59 27.09 -12.83 -55.45
C ARG A 59 27.63 -12.68 -54.00
N ASN A 60 28.38 -13.71 -53.58
CA ASN A 60 29.06 -13.85 -52.28
C ASN A 60 30.52 -13.35 -52.34
N TYR A 61 31.15 -13.11 -51.18
CA TYR A 61 32.34 -13.86 -50.72
C TYR A 61 32.57 -13.70 -49.19
N SER A 62 33.41 -14.56 -48.62
CA SER A 62 33.75 -14.68 -47.19
C SER A 62 34.56 -13.46 -46.65
N THR A 63 34.60 -13.13 -45.36
CA THR A 63 35.08 -13.97 -44.23
C THR A 63 34.72 -13.42 -42.82
N LEU A 64 34.95 -14.27 -41.79
CA LEU A 64 35.17 -13.95 -40.35
C LEU A 64 33.97 -13.51 -39.49
N ASN A 65 33.62 -14.39 -38.52
CA ASN A 65 32.58 -14.15 -37.53
C ASN A 65 33.00 -13.13 -36.46
N LYS A 66 32.17 -12.09 -36.28
CA LYS A 66 31.84 -11.54 -34.96
C LYS A 66 30.32 -11.36 -34.89
N GLU A 67 29.62 -12.37 -34.41
CA GLU A 67 28.18 -12.29 -34.18
C GLU A 67 27.88 -11.15 -33.20
N SER A 68 27.07 -10.20 -33.66
CA SER A 68 26.75 -8.99 -32.92
C SER A 68 25.43 -9.18 -32.19
N TYR A 69 25.42 -8.95 -30.87
CA TYR A 69 24.22 -9.00 -30.04
C TYR A 69 23.30 -7.78 -30.30
N SER A 70 22.78 -7.65 -31.53
CA SER A 70 21.85 -6.61 -31.92
C SER A 70 20.42 -6.96 -31.53
N ASN A 71 20.03 -6.61 -30.29
CA ASN A 71 18.73 -5.99 -29.96
C ASN A 71 18.51 -5.80 -28.44
N SER A 72 19.34 -4.96 -27.80
CA SER A 72 18.95 -4.11 -26.66
C SER A 72 20.14 -3.34 -26.11
N LEU A 73 20.35 -2.08 -26.54
CA LEU A 73 21.03 -0.99 -25.78
C LEU A 73 21.25 0.29 -26.63
N GLU A 74 20.18 1.04 -26.91
CA GLU A 74 20.30 2.50 -27.07
C GLU A 74 19.15 3.17 -26.32
N LEU A 75 19.47 3.83 -25.19
CA LEU A 75 18.49 4.59 -24.41
C LEU A 75 19.13 5.77 -23.66
N GLY A 76 20.01 6.49 -24.38
CA GLY A 76 20.48 7.80 -23.97
C GLY A 76 19.41 8.87 -24.22
N SER A 77 18.86 9.44 -23.14
CA SER A 77 18.22 10.77 -23.09
C SER A 77 17.33 11.20 -24.26
N LYS A 78 16.48 10.30 -24.78
CA LYS A 78 15.27 10.65 -25.55
C LYS A 78 14.04 10.29 -24.71
N SER A 79 12.90 10.92 -24.99
CA SER A 79 11.63 10.63 -24.32
C SER A 79 11.36 9.13 -24.31
N GLN A 80 11.13 8.52 -23.14
CA GLN A 80 10.75 7.11 -23.04
C GLN A 80 9.52 6.88 -23.93
N GLN A 81 9.71 6.17 -25.05
CA GLN A 81 8.65 5.88 -26.00
C GLN A 81 7.73 4.79 -25.42
N VAL A 82 6.50 4.74 -25.92
CA VAL A 82 5.55 3.67 -25.59
C VAL A 82 6.05 2.37 -26.24
N TYR A 83 6.08 1.27 -25.49
CA TYR A 83 6.58 -0.02 -25.96
C TYR A 83 5.60 -1.15 -25.66
N THR A 84 5.70 -2.25 -26.42
CA THR A 84 4.90 -3.46 -26.19
C THR A 84 5.44 -4.22 -24.98
N LEU A 85 4.55 -4.70 -24.12
CA LEU A 85 4.87 -5.58 -22.99
C LEU A 85 4.51 -7.03 -23.29
N ASP A 86 5.19 -7.96 -22.61
CA ASP A 86 4.74 -9.36 -22.59
C ASP A 86 3.39 -9.49 -21.85
N PRO A 87 2.43 -10.30 -22.33
CA PRO A 87 1.14 -10.47 -21.66
C PRO A 87 1.22 -11.01 -20.23
N PHE A 88 2.16 -11.90 -19.92
CA PHE A 88 2.37 -12.39 -18.56
C PHE A 88 3.02 -11.32 -17.67
N PHE A 89 3.86 -10.43 -18.21
CA PHE A 89 4.31 -9.24 -17.46
C PHE A 89 3.11 -8.41 -17.00
N ILE A 90 2.14 -8.15 -17.88
CA ILE A 90 0.95 -7.35 -17.53
C ILE A 90 0.14 -8.05 -16.43
N THR A 91 -0.06 -9.37 -16.50
CA THR A 91 -0.82 -10.09 -15.47
C THR A 91 -0.09 -10.17 -14.14
N GLY A 92 1.23 -10.36 -14.14
CA GLY A 92 2.06 -10.25 -12.94
C GLY A 92 2.02 -8.86 -12.31
N PHE A 93 2.06 -7.81 -13.12
CA PHE A 93 1.93 -6.43 -12.67
C PHE A 93 0.53 -6.14 -12.09
N ILE A 94 -0.53 -6.70 -12.70
CA ILE A 94 -1.90 -6.62 -12.18
C ILE A 94 -2.04 -7.42 -10.88
N ASP A 95 -1.46 -8.61 -10.76
CA ASP A 95 -1.43 -9.42 -9.54
C ASP A 95 -0.71 -8.71 -8.39
N ALA A 96 0.38 -7.99 -8.68
CA ALA A 96 1.07 -7.16 -7.69
C ALA A 96 0.26 -5.90 -7.31
N VAL A 97 0.08 -4.94 -8.22
CA VAL A 97 -0.30 -3.56 -7.88
C VAL A 97 -1.61 -3.47 -7.10
N ARG A 98 -1.55 -2.85 -5.91
CA ARG A 98 -2.71 -2.50 -5.08
C ARG A 98 -3.01 -0.99 -5.20
N PRO A 99 -4.16 -0.58 -5.78
CA PRO A 99 -4.54 0.83 -5.78
C PRO A 99 -4.66 1.39 -4.36
N LYS A 100 -4.10 2.58 -4.15
CA LYS A 100 -4.13 3.25 -2.82
C LYS A 100 -5.51 3.87 -2.57
N GLY A 101 -6.43 3.09 -2.01
CA GLY A 101 -7.80 3.51 -1.65
C GLY A 101 -8.67 2.36 -1.11
N ARG A 102 -9.97 2.62 -0.89
CA ARG A 102 -10.97 1.61 -0.48
C ARG A 102 -11.54 0.78 -1.65
N GLY A 103 -10.80 0.66 -2.74
CA GLY A 103 -11.14 -0.17 -3.89
C GLY A 103 -9.85 -0.68 -4.52
N GLY A 104 -9.77 -1.99 -4.76
CA GLY A 104 -8.64 -2.59 -5.47
C GLY A 104 -8.78 -2.43 -6.98
N SER A 105 -8.00 -3.21 -7.74
CA SER A 105 -7.89 -3.04 -9.19
C SER A 105 -9.21 -3.31 -9.92
N PHE A 106 -10.07 -4.18 -9.38
CA PHE A 106 -11.39 -4.52 -9.90
C PHE A 106 -12.49 -3.93 -9.00
N MET A 107 -13.36 -3.07 -9.53
CA MET A 107 -14.37 -2.35 -8.74
C MET A 107 -15.79 -2.50 -9.32
N LEU A 108 -16.68 -3.05 -8.51
CA LEU A 108 -18.14 -2.91 -8.65
C LEU A 108 -18.62 -1.73 -7.79
N SER A 109 -19.24 -0.75 -8.43
CA SER A 109 -19.89 0.40 -7.78
C SER A 109 -21.41 0.31 -7.94
N LEU A 110 -22.11 0.36 -6.82
CA LEU A 110 -23.57 0.39 -6.73
C LEU A 110 -23.97 1.72 -6.10
N ILE A 111 -24.67 2.55 -6.86
CA ILE A 111 -24.99 3.93 -6.46
C ILE A 111 -26.51 4.09 -6.49
N LYS A 112 -27.14 4.49 -5.37
CA LYS A 112 -28.56 4.84 -5.37
C LYS A 112 -28.82 6.01 -6.31
N ASP A 113 -29.69 5.81 -7.29
CA ASP A 113 -30.08 6.80 -8.29
C ASP A 113 -31.52 6.50 -8.73
N SER A 114 -32.46 7.39 -8.38
CA SER A 114 -33.90 7.22 -8.64
C SER A 114 -34.28 7.29 -10.12
N LYS A 115 -33.34 7.60 -11.02
CA LYS A 115 -33.54 7.55 -12.48
C LYS A 115 -33.59 6.12 -13.04
N TYR A 116 -33.14 5.13 -12.27
CA TYR A 116 -33.11 3.73 -12.67
C TYR A 116 -34.33 3.02 -12.10
N LYS A 117 -34.98 2.13 -12.87
CA LYS A 117 -36.20 1.40 -12.43
C LYS A 117 -36.01 0.62 -11.13
N THR A 118 -34.80 0.09 -10.91
CA THR A 118 -34.41 -0.64 -9.68
C THR A 118 -33.97 0.28 -8.53
N GLY A 119 -33.85 1.59 -8.76
CA GLY A 119 -33.31 2.57 -7.81
C GLY A 119 -31.77 2.62 -7.73
N TRP A 120 -31.06 1.85 -8.56
CA TRP A 120 -29.59 1.74 -8.51
C TRP A 120 -28.91 1.85 -9.87
N ALA A 121 -27.92 2.72 -9.97
CA ALA A 121 -26.95 2.76 -11.05
C ALA A 121 -25.79 1.82 -10.76
N VAL A 122 -25.56 0.83 -11.63
CA VAL A 122 -24.44 -0.12 -11.51
C VAL A 122 -23.31 0.28 -12.45
N LYS A 123 -22.07 0.29 -11.95
CA LYS A 123 -20.87 0.67 -12.72
C LYS A 123 -19.70 -0.24 -12.38
N LEU A 124 -19.12 -0.87 -13.39
CA LEU A 124 -17.85 -1.58 -13.30
C LEU A 124 -16.70 -0.62 -13.64
N THR A 125 -15.55 -0.83 -13.03
CA THR A 125 -14.31 -0.11 -13.35
C THR A 125 -13.11 -0.99 -13.03
N PHE A 126 -12.19 -1.13 -13.98
CA PHE A 126 -10.84 -1.59 -13.70
C PHE A 126 -9.88 -0.40 -13.61
N ALA A 127 -8.89 -0.44 -12.71
CA ALA A 127 -7.89 0.61 -12.60
C ALA A 127 -6.53 0.16 -12.06
N ILE A 128 -5.48 0.84 -12.54
CA ILE A 128 -4.12 0.81 -12.02
C ILE A 128 -3.73 2.25 -11.65
N VAL A 129 -3.14 2.47 -10.46
CA VAL A 129 -2.70 3.79 -9.99
C VAL A 129 -1.21 3.72 -9.63
N LEU A 130 -0.37 4.46 -10.35
CA LEU A 130 1.08 4.52 -10.14
C LEU A 130 1.53 5.95 -9.81
N HIS A 131 2.83 6.12 -9.54
CA HIS A 131 3.44 7.44 -9.40
C HIS A 131 3.60 8.11 -10.78
N GLN A 132 3.59 9.44 -10.86
CA GLN A 132 3.64 10.19 -12.13
C GLN A 132 4.83 9.80 -13.04
N LYS A 133 5.94 9.39 -12.42
CA LYS A 133 7.16 8.94 -13.10
C LYS A 133 6.99 7.63 -13.89
N ASP A 134 6.00 6.82 -13.57
CA ASP A 134 5.69 5.54 -14.23
C ASP A 134 4.56 5.71 -15.28
N SER A 135 4.36 6.93 -15.79
CA SER A 135 3.35 7.27 -16.79
C SER A 135 3.51 6.50 -18.11
N VAL A 136 4.75 6.36 -18.60
CA VAL A 136 5.04 5.58 -19.82
C VAL A 136 4.80 4.08 -19.62
N LEU A 137 4.96 3.55 -18.39
CA LEU A 137 4.58 2.17 -18.08
C LEU A 137 3.06 1.97 -18.20
N LEU A 138 2.25 2.93 -17.73
CA LEU A 138 0.79 2.86 -17.93
C LEU A 138 0.40 2.96 -19.41
N GLU A 139 1.04 3.82 -20.20
CA GLU A 139 0.75 3.94 -21.63
C GLU A 139 1.20 2.68 -22.40
N SER A 140 2.30 2.04 -22.00
CA SER A 140 2.76 0.75 -22.54
C SER A 140 1.79 -0.39 -22.21
N ILE A 141 1.24 -0.42 -20.99
CA ILE A 141 0.16 -1.35 -20.62
C ILE A 141 -1.09 -1.07 -21.47
N ARG A 142 -1.51 0.20 -21.59
CA ARG A 142 -2.68 0.60 -22.39
C ARG A 142 -2.52 0.19 -23.86
N SER A 143 -1.37 0.49 -24.47
CA SER A 143 -1.07 0.16 -25.86
C SER A 143 -1.09 -1.35 -26.09
N THR A 144 -0.45 -2.13 -25.22
CA THR A 144 -0.41 -3.60 -25.31
C THR A 144 -1.80 -4.23 -25.14
N LEU A 145 -2.69 -3.62 -24.34
CA LEU A 145 -4.10 -4.02 -24.21
C LEU A 145 -5.00 -3.53 -25.36
N GLY A 146 -4.42 -3.10 -26.50
CA GLY A 146 -5.17 -2.65 -27.68
C GLY A 146 -5.65 -1.19 -27.60
N GLY A 147 -5.00 -0.34 -26.80
CA GLY A 147 -5.33 1.08 -26.64
C GLY A 147 -6.58 1.36 -25.79
N ILE A 148 -7.14 0.33 -25.15
CA ILE A 148 -8.35 0.43 -24.34
C ILE A 148 -8.21 1.37 -23.14
N GLY A 149 -9.32 1.94 -22.68
CA GLY A 149 -9.38 2.77 -21.48
C GLY A 149 -8.66 4.11 -21.61
N THR A 150 -8.53 4.77 -20.46
CA THR A 150 -8.08 6.17 -20.34
C THR A 150 -6.99 6.31 -19.28
N ILE A 151 -5.99 7.14 -19.55
CA ILE A 151 -4.97 7.56 -18.58
C ILE A 151 -5.28 8.99 -18.14
N SER A 152 -5.18 9.27 -16.83
CA SER A 152 -5.60 10.53 -16.24
C SER A 152 -4.91 10.82 -14.90
N ASN A 153 -4.85 12.09 -14.51
CA ASN A 153 -4.31 12.52 -13.22
C ASN A 153 -5.21 12.07 -12.06
N HIS A 154 -4.60 11.67 -10.96
CA HIS A 154 -5.28 11.12 -9.78
C HIS A 154 -4.65 11.65 -8.48
N VAL A 155 -5.41 11.70 -7.38
CA VAL A 155 -4.95 12.28 -6.10
C VAL A 155 -3.68 11.60 -5.54
N ASN A 156 -3.42 10.35 -5.93
CA ASN A 156 -2.26 9.57 -5.51
C ASN A 156 -1.21 9.36 -6.62
N GLY A 157 -1.29 10.08 -7.74
CA GLY A 157 -0.36 9.97 -8.88
C GLY A 157 -1.07 9.97 -10.24
N ILE A 158 -0.74 9.00 -11.11
CA ILE A 158 -1.37 8.83 -12.42
C ILE A 158 -2.18 7.53 -12.44
N GLN A 159 -3.33 7.53 -13.12
CA GLN A 159 -4.28 6.42 -13.14
C GLN A 159 -4.65 6.00 -14.56
N PHE A 160 -4.43 4.72 -14.85
CA PHE A 160 -5.06 4.01 -15.95
C PHE A 160 -6.42 3.48 -15.48
N ARG A 161 -7.48 3.68 -16.29
CA ARG A 161 -8.85 3.33 -15.93
C ARG A 161 -9.66 2.85 -17.14
N VAL A 162 -10.29 1.69 -17.01
CA VAL A 162 -11.18 1.06 -18.00
C VAL A 162 -12.61 1.02 -17.47
N ARG A 163 -13.61 1.37 -18.29
CA ARG A 163 -15.03 1.55 -17.86
C ARG A 163 -16.11 1.20 -18.88
N SER A 164 -15.85 1.38 -20.18
CA SER A 164 -16.78 1.08 -21.27
C SER A 164 -16.98 -0.44 -21.41
N LYS A 165 -18.16 -0.87 -21.88
CA LYS A 165 -18.46 -2.30 -22.06
C LYS A 165 -17.45 -2.97 -23.00
N SER A 166 -17.19 -2.35 -24.16
CA SER A 166 -16.19 -2.77 -25.15
C SER A 166 -14.82 -3.06 -24.55
N ASP A 167 -14.30 -2.10 -23.80
CA ASP A 167 -12.95 -2.12 -23.26
C ASP A 167 -12.82 -3.13 -22.11
N LEU A 168 -13.87 -3.27 -21.30
CA LEU A 168 -13.94 -4.31 -20.26
C LEU A 168 -14.06 -5.71 -20.88
N GLU A 169 -14.71 -5.87 -22.03
CA GLU A 169 -14.78 -7.13 -22.77
C GLU A 169 -13.41 -7.56 -23.29
N VAL A 170 -12.62 -6.61 -23.83
CA VAL A 170 -11.22 -6.85 -24.24
C VAL A 170 -10.35 -7.23 -23.03
N LEU A 171 -10.48 -6.51 -21.91
CA LEU A 171 -9.75 -6.82 -20.68
C LEU A 171 -10.10 -8.22 -20.11
N ILE A 172 -11.37 -8.62 -20.17
CA ILE A 172 -11.81 -9.95 -19.71
C ILE A 172 -11.26 -11.05 -20.64
N LYS A 173 -11.35 -10.87 -21.96
CA LYS A 173 -10.75 -11.79 -22.94
C LYS A 173 -9.23 -11.93 -22.74
N PHE A 174 -8.56 -10.85 -22.37
CA PHE A 174 -7.14 -10.86 -22.00
C PHE A 174 -6.87 -11.65 -20.71
N LEU A 175 -7.61 -11.38 -19.63
CA LEU A 175 -7.41 -12.02 -18.32
C LEU A 175 -7.93 -13.47 -18.23
N ASP A 176 -8.81 -13.88 -19.13
CA ASP A 176 -9.17 -15.29 -19.33
C ASP A 176 -8.03 -16.08 -20.00
N LYS A 177 -7.39 -15.49 -21.02
CA LYS A 177 -6.25 -16.10 -21.74
C LYS A 177 -4.98 -16.11 -20.89
N PHE A 178 -4.74 -15.03 -20.17
CA PHE A 178 -3.58 -14.85 -19.30
C PHE A 178 -4.09 -14.69 -17.86
N THR A 179 -4.21 -15.82 -17.15
CA THR A 179 -4.86 -15.88 -15.84
C THR A 179 -4.01 -15.29 -14.72
N LEU A 180 -4.62 -14.48 -13.85
CA LEU A 180 -4.04 -14.09 -12.56
C LEU A 180 -3.82 -15.30 -11.65
N ILE A 181 -2.75 -15.29 -10.84
CA ILE A 181 -2.40 -16.39 -9.91
C ILE A 181 -2.34 -15.99 -8.42
N SER A 182 -2.44 -14.70 -8.09
CA SER A 182 -2.67 -14.29 -6.69
C SER A 182 -4.14 -14.47 -6.30
N GLN A 183 -4.47 -14.32 -5.01
CA GLN A 183 -5.84 -14.24 -4.51
C GLN A 183 -6.65 -13.08 -5.14
N LYS A 184 -6.02 -12.18 -5.91
CA LYS A 184 -6.71 -11.17 -6.76
C LYS A 184 -7.46 -11.80 -7.94
N ARG A 185 -7.19 -13.08 -8.26
CA ARG A 185 -8.01 -13.91 -9.16
C ARG A 185 -9.47 -14.01 -8.69
N ILE A 186 -9.72 -14.05 -7.37
CA ILE A 186 -11.09 -14.04 -6.83
C ILE A 186 -11.78 -12.71 -7.15
N ASP A 187 -11.09 -11.59 -6.92
CA ASP A 187 -11.59 -10.25 -7.26
C ASP A 187 -11.89 -10.11 -8.77
N TYR A 188 -11.07 -10.72 -9.64
CA TYR A 188 -11.31 -10.79 -11.08
C TYR A 188 -12.54 -11.63 -11.45
N LEU A 189 -12.68 -12.84 -10.90
CA LEU A 189 -13.80 -13.73 -11.24
C LEU A 189 -15.15 -13.13 -10.81
N LEU A 190 -15.22 -12.54 -9.61
CA LEU A 190 -16.38 -11.78 -9.13
C LEU A 190 -16.69 -10.56 -10.02
N PHE A 191 -15.67 -9.88 -10.53
CA PHE A 191 -15.83 -8.76 -11.45
C PHE A 191 -16.32 -9.20 -12.84
N LYS A 192 -15.86 -10.36 -13.33
CA LYS A 192 -16.33 -10.98 -14.57
C LYS A 192 -17.79 -11.42 -14.46
N GLU A 193 -18.19 -12.06 -13.37
CA GLU A 193 -19.59 -12.43 -13.14
C GLU A 193 -20.50 -11.21 -13.12
N ALA A 194 -20.08 -10.13 -12.44
CA ALA A 194 -20.78 -8.84 -12.49
C ALA A 194 -20.81 -8.24 -13.91
N PHE A 195 -19.78 -8.44 -14.73
CA PHE A 195 -19.77 -8.02 -16.14
C PHE A 195 -20.80 -8.79 -16.97
N GLU A 196 -20.97 -10.10 -16.77
CA GLU A 196 -22.01 -10.87 -17.46
C GLU A 196 -23.43 -10.43 -17.09
N ILE A 197 -23.68 -10.13 -15.81
CA ILE A 197 -24.96 -9.56 -15.34
C ILE A 197 -25.22 -8.17 -15.98
N LEU A 198 -24.16 -7.40 -16.25
CA LEU A 198 -24.28 -6.13 -16.98
C LEU A 198 -24.50 -6.34 -18.48
N SER A 199 -23.72 -7.23 -19.10
CA SER A 199 -23.72 -7.53 -20.52
C SER A 199 -25.07 -8.04 -21.01
N ASN A 200 -25.71 -8.90 -20.21
CA ASN A 200 -27.03 -9.49 -20.46
C ASN A 200 -28.20 -8.63 -19.93
N LYS A 201 -27.93 -7.39 -19.48
CA LYS A 201 -28.91 -6.43 -18.92
C LYS A 201 -29.65 -6.90 -17.64
N LEU A 202 -29.29 -8.04 -17.06
CA LEU A 202 -29.92 -8.61 -15.86
C LEU A 202 -29.82 -7.70 -14.63
N HIS A 203 -28.85 -6.79 -14.56
CA HIS A 203 -28.77 -5.72 -13.56
C HIS A 203 -30.00 -4.78 -13.49
N LEU A 204 -30.92 -4.87 -14.45
CA LEU A 204 -32.19 -4.14 -14.48
C LEU A 204 -33.37 -4.93 -13.86
N THR A 205 -33.15 -6.19 -13.45
CA THR A 205 -34.12 -7.00 -12.70
C THR A 205 -33.77 -7.03 -11.21
N THR A 206 -34.72 -7.45 -10.37
CA THR A 206 -34.49 -7.54 -8.91
C THR A 206 -33.45 -8.59 -8.57
N GLU A 207 -33.48 -9.72 -9.28
CA GLU A 207 -32.66 -10.92 -9.05
C GLU A 207 -31.22 -10.66 -9.48
N GLY A 208 -31.01 -10.09 -10.67
CA GLY A 208 -29.68 -9.71 -11.15
C GLY A 208 -29.06 -8.59 -10.31
N LEU A 209 -29.86 -7.66 -9.79
CA LEU A 209 -29.38 -6.64 -8.85
C LEU A 209 -29.04 -7.23 -7.47
N GLN A 210 -29.84 -8.16 -6.95
CA GLN A 210 -29.52 -8.86 -5.70
C GLN A 210 -28.18 -9.61 -5.82
N LYS A 211 -27.98 -10.35 -6.93
CA LYS A 211 -26.70 -11.05 -7.16
C LYS A 211 -25.50 -10.09 -7.23
N LEU A 212 -25.69 -8.87 -7.76
CA LEU A 212 -24.67 -7.82 -7.71
C LEU A 212 -24.44 -7.28 -6.29
N PHE A 213 -25.44 -7.25 -5.42
CA PHE A 213 -25.26 -6.90 -4.00
C PHE A 213 -24.44 -7.96 -3.27
N GLU A 214 -24.74 -9.24 -3.51
CA GLU A 214 -24.01 -10.40 -2.96
C GLU A 214 -22.53 -10.35 -3.37
N ILE A 215 -22.24 -10.21 -4.68
CA ILE A 215 -20.89 -9.98 -5.21
C ILE A 215 -20.21 -8.78 -4.53
N LYS A 216 -20.94 -7.68 -4.31
CA LYS A 216 -20.40 -6.47 -3.64
C LYS A 216 -20.07 -6.71 -2.16
N THR A 217 -20.69 -7.68 -1.47
CA THR A 217 -20.33 -8.01 -0.07
C THR A 217 -18.93 -8.63 0.05
N ILE A 218 -18.41 -9.23 -1.03
CA ILE A 218 -17.15 -10.00 -1.02
C ILE A 218 -16.03 -9.21 -1.70
N LEU A 219 -16.30 -8.64 -2.88
CA LEU A 219 -15.28 -7.99 -3.74
C LEU A 219 -14.44 -6.93 -2.99
N ASN A 220 -13.11 -7.05 -3.08
CA ASN A 220 -12.06 -6.30 -2.37
C ASN A 220 -12.05 -6.42 -0.83
N THR A 221 -13.07 -5.84 -0.18
CA THR A 221 -13.14 -5.68 1.29
C THR A 221 -14.57 -5.75 1.83
N GLY A 222 -15.54 -6.06 0.96
CA GLY A 222 -16.95 -5.79 1.21
C GLY A 222 -17.26 -4.31 1.43
N THR A 223 -18.49 -4.02 1.84
CA THR A 223 -18.97 -2.68 2.22
C THR A 223 -20.11 -2.84 3.22
N SER A 224 -20.03 -2.18 4.37
CA SER A 224 -20.96 -2.36 5.51
C SER A 224 -22.44 -2.22 5.13
N GLN A 225 -22.74 -1.28 4.24
CA GLN A 225 -24.09 -1.01 3.69
C GLN A 225 -24.78 -2.22 3.05
N PHE A 226 -24.04 -3.25 2.62
CA PHE A 226 -24.59 -4.44 1.95
C PHE A 226 -24.49 -5.73 2.80
N LEU A 227 -24.06 -5.64 4.06
CA LEU A 227 -23.85 -6.83 4.91
C LEU A 227 -25.12 -7.68 5.11
N ALA A 228 -26.32 -7.09 5.03
CA ALA A 228 -27.59 -7.82 5.12
C ALA A 228 -27.79 -8.87 4.00
N TYR A 229 -27.09 -8.74 2.87
CA TYR A 229 -27.14 -9.73 1.77
C TYR A 229 -26.12 -10.87 1.94
N LYS A 230 -25.25 -10.79 2.96
CA LYS A 230 -24.17 -11.77 3.16
C LYS A 230 -24.70 -13.16 3.55
N ASP A 231 -25.75 -13.21 4.35
CA ASP A 231 -26.27 -14.49 4.85
C ASP A 231 -27.04 -15.29 3.79
N VAL A 232 -27.53 -14.61 2.73
CA VAL A 232 -28.16 -15.23 1.55
C VAL A 232 -27.12 -15.79 0.58
N ALA A 233 -25.99 -15.09 0.39
CA ALA A 233 -24.91 -15.50 -0.51
C ALA A 233 -24.19 -16.82 -0.11
N ASN A 234 -24.51 -17.38 1.06
CA ASN A 234 -23.68 -18.36 1.78
C ASN A 234 -23.54 -19.77 1.15
N LYS A 235 -24.19 -20.07 0.01
CA LYS A 235 -24.10 -21.41 -0.61
C LYS A 235 -23.42 -21.38 -1.98
N GLU A 236 -24.04 -20.81 -3.01
CA GLU A 236 -23.47 -20.84 -4.37
C GLU A 236 -22.20 -19.99 -4.49
N LEU A 237 -22.19 -18.78 -3.92
CA LEU A 237 -21.05 -17.88 -4.02
C LEU A 237 -19.89 -18.33 -3.11
N ASN A 238 -20.20 -18.94 -1.96
CA ASN A 238 -19.19 -19.65 -1.16
C ASN A 238 -18.63 -20.86 -1.93
N ASN A 239 -19.45 -21.67 -2.61
CA ASN A 239 -18.95 -22.78 -3.45
C ASN A 239 -18.01 -22.29 -4.57
N LEU A 240 -18.26 -21.12 -5.18
CA LEU A 240 -17.33 -20.51 -6.13
C LEU A 240 -16.00 -20.12 -5.47
N ILE A 241 -16.05 -19.54 -4.26
CA ILE A 241 -14.85 -19.12 -3.52
C ILE A 241 -14.07 -20.32 -2.99
N ASP A 242 -14.76 -21.35 -2.50
CA ASP A 242 -14.21 -22.56 -1.89
C ASP A 242 -13.79 -23.61 -2.93
N SER A 243 -14.17 -23.45 -4.19
CA SER A 243 -13.55 -24.15 -5.34
C SER A 243 -12.35 -23.37 -5.90
N VAL A 244 -12.31 -22.04 -5.80
CA VAL A 244 -11.13 -21.24 -6.20
C VAL A 244 -10.01 -21.32 -5.16
N LYS A 245 -10.30 -21.29 -3.85
CA LYS A 245 -9.29 -21.36 -2.76
C LYS A 245 -8.30 -22.54 -2.88
N PRO A 246 -8.72 -23.80 -3.13
CA PRO A 246 -7.80 -24.94 -3.23
C PRO A 246 -7.16 -25.06 -4.62
N THR A 247 -7.82 -24.52 -5.65
CA THR A 247 -7.42 -24.66 -7.07
C THR A 247 -6.53 -23.51 -7.54
N VAL A 248 -6.04 -22.66 -6.63
CA VAL A 248 -4.87 -21.82 -6.92
C VAL A 248 -3.61 -22.67 -6.78
N LEU A 249 -3.36 -23.53 -7.77
CA LEU A 249 -2.01 -24.00 -8.07
C LEU A 249 -1.20 -22.75 -8.47
N GLN A 250 -0.42 -22.23 -7.53
CA GLN A 250 0.31 -20.96 -7.61
C GLN A 250 1.61 -21.10 -8.43
N GLU A 251 1.48 -21.72 -9.61
CA GLU A 251 2.57 -22.00 -10.53
C GLU A 251 2.88 -20.79 -11.41
N ILE A 252 4.14 -20.35 -11.40
CA ILE A 252 4.61 -19.24 -12.21
C ILE A 252 4.92 -19.74 -13.64
N LYS A 253 3.89 -19.72 -14.49
CA LYS A 253 3.95 -20.21 -15.89
C LYS A 253 4.93 -19.47 -16.81
N SER A 254 5.42 -18.30 -16.41
CA SER A 254 6.34 -17.48 -17.21
C SER A 254 7.14 -16.55 -16.30
N SER A 255 8.46 -16.47 -16.51
CA SER A 255 9.33 -15.55 -15.75
C SER A 255 8.98 -14.07 -15.99
N HIS A 256 8.34 -13.74 -17.12
CA HIS A 256 7.76 -12.42 -17.35
C HIS A 256 6.69 -12.05 -16.30
N TRP A 257 5.89 -13.02 -15.81
CA TRP A 257 4.95 -12.79 -14.71
C TRP A 257 5.69 -12.36 -13.44
N LEU A 258 6.81 -13.01 -13.11
CA LEU A 258 7.58 -12.66 -11.91
C LEU A 258 8.29 -11.30 -12.08
N ALA A 259 8.72 -10.94 -13.30
CA ALA A 259 9.22 -9.60 -13.61
C ALA A 259 8.12 -8.53 -13.47
N GLY A 260 6.89 -8.82 -13.92
CA GLY A 260 5.71 -7.98 -13.71
C GLY A 260 5.37 -7.79 -12.23
N PHE A 261 5.29 -8.90 -11.49
CA PHE A 261 4.98 -8.90 -10.06
C PHE A 261 6.04 -8.14 -9.24
N THR A 262 7.31 -8.34 -9.59
CA THR A 262 8.45 -7.62 -9.01
C THR A 262 8.44 -6.14 -9.39
N SER A 263 8.02 -5.78 -10.60
CA SER A 263 7.86 -4.37 -11.04
C SER A 263 6.76 -3.63 -10.27
N GLY A 264 5.78 -4.34 -9.72
CA GLY A 264 4.87 -3.79 -8.72
C GLY A 264 5.51 -3.76 -7.32
N GLU A 265 5.54 -4.91 -6.65
CA GLU A 265 5.74 -5.05 -5.20
C GLU A 265 7.13 -5.57 -4.78
N GLY A 266 8.05 -5.71 -5.73
CA GLY A 266 9.45 -6.03 -5.47
C GLY A 266 10.29 -4.82 -5.02
N GLY A 267 11.46 -5.08 -4.43
CA GLY A 267 12.39 -4.04 -4.00
C GLY A 267 13.85 -4.50 -3.99
N PHE A 268 14.72 -3.58 -4.42
CA PHE A 268 16.17 -3.75 -4.48
C PHE A 268 16.79 -2.81 -3.44
N TYR A 269 17.41 -3.37 -2.39
CA TYR A 269 17.82 -2.61 -1.21
C TYR A 269 19.31 -2.77 -0.91
N ILE A 270 19.96 -1.63 -0.65
CA ILE A 270 21.36 -1.53 -0.21
C ILE A 270 21.38 -0.86 1.16
N GLN A 271 22.19 -1.39 2.08
CA GLN A 271 22.46 -0.83 3.40
C GLN A 271 23.97 -0.68 3.61
N ILE A 272 24.33 0.34 4.39
CA ILE A 272 25.70 0.63 4.79
C ILE A 272 25.67 0.84 6.31
N GLN A 273 26.53 0.14 7.05
CA GLN A 273 26.70 0.26 8.50
C GLN A 273 28.20 0.42 8.79
N GLY A 274 28.64 1.66 9.05
CA GLY A 274 30.07 1.98 9.01
C GLY A 274 30.66 1.66 7.64
N ASN A 275 31.65 0.77 7.60
CA ASN A 275 32.25 0.27 6.35
C ASN A 275 31.57 -1.01 5.81
N LYS A 276 30.64 -1.63 6.54
CA LYS A 276 29.96 -2.86 6.10
C LYS A 276 28.84 -2.51 5.13
N VAL A 277 28.95 -2.97 3.88
CA VAL A 277 27.87 -2.96 2.90
C VAL A 277 27.07 -4.26 3.03
N SER A 278 25.74 -4.17 2.94
CA SER A 278 24.85 -5.31 2.78
C SER A 278 23.73 -4.97 1.79
N PHE A 279 23.09 -6.00 1.24
CA PHE A 279 22.07 -5.87 0.22
C PHE A 279 21.00 -6.94 0.41
N LYS A 280 19.81 -6.73 -0.16
CA LYS A 280 18.80 -7.76 -0.34
C LYS A 280 17.90 -7.48 -1.51
N PHE A 281 17.45 -8.56 -2.15
CA PHE A 281 16.22 -8.54 -2.93
C PHE A 281 15.05 -8.91 -2.00
N TYR A 282 13.87 -8.34 -2.22
CA TYR A 282 12.66 -8.75 -1.53
C TYR A 282 11.40 -8.52 -2.37
N ILE A 283 10.35 -9.28 -2.10
CA ILE A 283 9.00 -9.05 -2.62
C ILE A 283 8.02 -9.09 -1.44
N ASN A 284 7.10 -8.13 -1.37
CA ASN A 284 6.14 -7.99 -0.28
C ASN A 284 4.70 -8.21 -0.76
N GLN A 285 3.85 -8.89 -0.01
CA GLN A 285 2.43 -9.05 -0.33
C GLN A 285 1.60 -9.33 0.93
N HIS A 286 0.27 -9.18 0.88
CA HIS A 286 -0.61 -9.54 2.00
C HIS A 286 -0.53 -11.05 2.32
N GLU A 287 -0.64 -11.42 3.60
CA GLU A 287 -0.51 -12.81 4.08
C GLU A 287 -1.47 -13.85 3.44
N ARG A 288 -2.54 -13.40 2.79
CA ARG A 288 -3.46 -14.26 2.00
C ARG A 288 -2.74 -14.92 0.80
N ASP A 289 -1.67 -14.28 0.33
CA ASP A 289 -0.82 -14.68 -0.79
C ASP A 289 0.51 -15.27 -0.27
N LYS A 290 0.60 -15.66 1.02
CA LYS A 290 1.82 -16.22 1.63
C LYS A 290 2.34 -17.46 0.88
N ALA A 291 1.45 -18.37 0.50
CA ALA A 291 1.81 -19.58 -0.27
C ALA A 291 2.42 -19.25 -1.66
N LEU A 292 2.02 -18.13 -2.29
CA LEU A 292 2.60 -17.67 -3.54
C LEU A 292 4.04 -17.19 -3.32
N LEU A 293 4.29 -16.44 -2.24
CA LEU A 293 5.65 -16.06 -1.83
C LEU A 293 6.52 -17.26 -1.41
N GLU A 294 5.91 -18.34 -0.91
CA GLU A 294 6.62 -19.59 -0.60
C GLU A 294 6.95 -20.39 -1.86
N SER A 295 6.07 -20.41 -2.87
CA SER A 295 6.35 -21.03 -4.18
C SER A 295 7.55 -20.39 -4.90
N PHE A 296 7.84 -19.10 -4.65
CA PHE A 296 8.99 -18.40 -5.20
C PHE A 296 10.32 -19.03 -4.76
N ILE A 297 10.39 -19.66 -3.57
CA ILE A 297 11.61 -20.31 -3.07
C ILE A 297 11.99 -21.47 -4.00
N SER A 298 11.02 -22.34 -4.30
CA SER A 298 11.18 -23.47 -5.22
C SER A 298 11.38 -23.02 -6.65
N TYR A 299 10.57 -22.08 -7.15
CA TYR A 299 10.63 -21.59 -8.53
C TYR A 299 11.98 -20.95 -8.89
N LEU A 300 12.59 -20.23 -7.95
CA LEU A 300 13.89 -19.58 -8.15
C LEU A 300 15.08 -20.52 -7.87
N GLY A 301 14.85 -21.75 -7.40
CA GLY A 301 15.93 -22.66 -6.97
C GLY A 301 16.77 -22.11 -5.82
N CYS A 302 16.23 -21.19 -5.02
CA CYS A 302 16.93 -20.52 -3.93
C CYS A 302 16.83 -21.34 -2.62
N CYS A 303 17.29 -22.59 -2.67
CA CYS A 303 17.21 -23.58 -1.58
C CYS A 303 18.11 -23.28 -0.37
N SER A 304 18.45 -22.01 -0.12
CA SER A 304 19.42 -21.60 0.88
C SER A 304 18.74 -21.15 2.18
N SER A 305 19.32 -21.55 3.31
CA SER A 305 18.80 -21.37 4.68
C SER A 305 18.53 -19.93 5.16
N GLU A 306 18.73 -18.91 4.32
CA GLU A 306 18.37 -17.52 4.61
C GLU A 306 17.12 -17.05 3.85
N VAL A 307 16.71 -17.75 2.79
CA VAL A 307 15.51 -17.41 2.02
C VAL A 307 14.29 -17.81 2.83
N ARG A 308 13.44 -16.83 3.09
CA ARG A 308 12.35 -16.95 4.05
C ARG A 308 11.19 -16.03 3.72
N VAL A 309 9.99 -16.45 4.11
CA VAL A 309 8.77 -15.65 4.05
C VAL A 309 8.41 -15.20 5.46
N GLU A 310 8.99 -14.07 5.89
CA GLU A 310 8.62 -13.42 7.15
C GLU A 310 7.18 -12.93 7.07
N THR A 311 6.41 -13.01 8.16
CA THR A 311 5.04 -12.45 8.22
C THR A 311 4.88 -11.56 9.45
N PHE A 312 4.41 -10.32 9.23
CA PHE A 312 4.27 -9.28 10.25
C PHE A 312 3.11 -8.35 9.91
N ASN A 313 2.15 -8.16 10.82
CA ASN A 313 0.98 -7.29 10.65
C ASN A 313 0.24 -7.48 9.30
N SER A 314 -0.09 -8.73 8.99
CA SER A 314 -0.75 -9.16 7.74
C SER A 314 0.03 -8.93 6.44
N LEU A 315 1.30 -8.56 6.52
CA LEU A 315 2.24 -8.52 5.40
C LEU A 315 3.18 -9.72 5.46
N SER A 316 3.26 -10.50 4.39
CA SER A 316 4.30 -11.52 4.18
C SER A 316 5.37 -10.98 3.22
N VAL A 317 6.64 -11.33 3.45
CA VAL A 317 7.78 -10.82 2.69
C VAL A 317 8.76 -11.93 2.35
N PHE A 318 8.89 -12.24 1.06
CA PHE A 318 9.96 -13.07 0.50
C PHE A 318 11.26 -12.25 0.46
N VAL A 319 12.37 -12.81 0.96
CA VAL A 319 13.67 -12.12 1.07
C VAL A 319 14.82 -13.01 0.59
N VAL A 320 15.76 -12.44 -0.16
CA VAL A 320 17.03 -13.07 -0.56
C VAL A 320 18.21 -12.16 -0.18
N THR A 321 19.14 -12.69 0.62
CA THR A 321 20.33 -11.99 1.16
C THR A 321 21.67 -12.54 0.70
N LYS A 322 21.76 -13.83 0.33
CA LYS A 322 23.03 -14.46 -0.04
C LYS A 322 23.52 -13.93 -1.38
N LEU A 323 24.81 -13.60 -1.47
CA LEU A 323 25.44 -13.08 -2.70
C LEU A 323 25.25 -14.03 -3.88
N ILE A 324 25.40 -15.34 -3.66
CA ILE A 324 25.30 -16.38 -4.67
C ILE A 324 23.89 -16.45 -5.29
N ASP A 325 22.83 -16.49 -4.46
CA ASP A 325 21.44 -16.50 -4.94
C ASP A 325 21.07 -15.19 -5.67
N ILE A 326 21.61 -14.05 -5.23
CA ILE A 326 21.39 -12.76 -5.90
C ILE A 326 22.07 -12.70 -7.28
N ASP A 327 23.33 -13.13 -7.37
CA ASP A 327 24.16 -12.98 -8.56
C ASP A 327 23.93 -14.05 -9.63
N GLU A 328 23.64 -15.29 -9.24
CA GLU A 328 23.44 -16.41 -10.18
C GLU A 328 21.97 -16.63 -10.56
N LYS A 329 21.02 -16.13 -9.76
CA LYS A 329 19.58 -16.40 -9.96
C LYS A 329 18.79 -15.11 -10.16
N ILE A 330 18.80 -14.19 -9.20
CA ILE A 330 17.98 -12.98 -9.26
C ILE A 330 18.43 -11.99 -10.35
N ILE A 331 19.73 -11.73 -10.49
CA ILE A 331 20.26 -10.81 -11.51
C ILE A 331 20.10 -11.38 -12.94
N PRO A 332 20.43 -12.66 -13.23
CA PRO A 332 20.23 -13.23 -14.57
C PRO A 332 18.75 -13.30 -14.96
N LEU A 333 17.86 -13.67 -14.02
CA LEU A 333 16.41 -13.63 -14.22
C LEU A 333 15.94 -12.27 -14.72
N PHE A 334 16.26 -11.19 -14.00
CA PHE A 334 15.77 -9.84 -14.35
C PHE A 334 16.58 -9.12 -15.44
N LYS A 335 17.68 -9.73 -15.92
CA LYS A 335 18.30 -9.37 -17.21
C LYS A 335 17.58 -10.01 -18.39
N ASN A 336 17.20 -11.29 -18.27
CA ASN A 336 16.50 -12.03 -19.32
C ASN A 336 15.01 -11.66 -19.41
N TYR A 337 14.41 -11.27 -18.28
CA TYR A 337 13.01 -10.90 -18.14
C TYR A 337 12.91 -9.52 -17.44
N PRO A 338 12.96 -8.40 -18.18
CA PRO A 338 13.19 -7.08 -17.60
C PRO A 338 12.14 -6.61 -16.60
N ILE A 339 12.62 -5.97 -15.53
CA ILE A 339 11.82 -5.07 -14.70
C ILE A 339 11.48 -3.82 -15.52
N HIS A 340 10.27 -3.28 -15.40
CA HIS A 340 9.86 -2.06 -16.09
C HIS A 340 9.40 -0.95 -15.11
N GLY A 341 9.20 0.27 -15.64
CA GLY A 341 8.99 1.47 -14.84
C GLY A 341 10.27 1.95 -14.14
N ILE A 342 10.16 2.89 -13.21
CA ILE A 342 11.33 3.50 -12.55
C ILE A 342 12.16 2.49 -11.75
N LYS A 343 11.54 1.39 -11.32
CA LYS A 343 12.21 0.29 -10.60
C LYS A 343 13.28 -0.41 -11.46
N PHE A 344 13.25 -0.29 -12.79
CA PHE A 344 14.32 -0.76 -13.67
C PHE A 344 15.66 -0.11 -13.34
N TYR A 345 15.68 1.22 -13.15
CA TYR A 345 16.90 1.94 -12.76
C TYR A 345 17.36 1.55 -11.35
N ASP A 346 16.43 1.23 -10.44
CA ASP A 346 16.77 0.71 -9.10
C ASP A 346 17.40 -0.69 -9.16
N PHE A 347 17.00 -1.52 -10.13
CA PHE A 347 17.64 -2.81 -10.43
C PHE A 347 19.03 -2.65 -11.07
N GLN A 348 19.20 -1.72 -12.01
CA GLN A 348 20.51 -1.43 -12.62
C GLN A 348 21.54 -0.95 -11.57
N ASP A 349 21.15 0.01 -10.72
CA ASP A 349 21.98 0.51 -9.63
C ASP A 349 22.33 -0.59 -8.60
N PHE A 350 21.39 -1.50 -8.33
CA PHE A 350 21.62 -2.67 -7.49
C PHE A 350 22.62 -3.65 -8.12
N CYS A 351 22.55 -3.88 -9.44
CA CYS A 351 23.50 -4.75 -10.16
C CYS A 351 24.94 -4.22 -10.08
N GLU A 352 25.15 -2.90 -10.25
CA GLU A 352 26.49 -2.32 -10.12
C GLU A 352 27.03 -2.45 -8.69
N VAL A 353 26.21 -2.31 -7.66
CA VAL A 353 26.67 -2.53 -6.28
C VAL A 353 26.95 -4.01 -5.99
N VAL A 354 26.20 -4.96 -6.54
CA VAL A 354 26.56 -6.39 -6.47
C VAL A 354 27.88 -6.67 -7.20
N ARG A 355 28.15 -6.03 -8.34
CA ARG A 355 29.44 -6.11 -9.05
C ARG A 355 30.60 -5.57 -8.19
N LEU A 356 30.44 -4.38 -7.58
CA LEU A 356 31.40 -3.78 -6.63
C LEU A 356 31.64 -4.64 -5.38
N ILE A 357 30.65 -5.46 -5.00
CA ILE A 357 30.78 -6.42 -3.90
C ILE A 357 31.59 -7.65 -4.33
N LYS A 358 31.26 -8.28 -5.47
CA LYS A 358 32.01 -9.41 -6.04
C LYS A 358 33.47 -9.08 -6.29
N ALA A 359 33.75 -7.93 -6.88
CA ALA A 359 35.11 -7.45 -7.15
C ALA A 359 35.87 -6.99 -5.88
N LYS A 360 35.25 -7.06 -4.69
CA LYS A 360 35.77 -6.55 -3.41
C LYS A 360 36.10 -5.04 -3.38
N GLU A 361 35.85 -4.30 -4.47
CA GLU A 361 36.05 -2.84 -4.59
C GLU A 361 35.40 -2.05 -3.44
N HIS A 362 34.23 -2.48 -2.98
CA HIS A 362 33.48 -1.88 -1.85
C HIS A 362 34.25 -1.83 -0.52
N LEU A 363 35.34 -2.60 -0.35
CA LEU A 363 36.22 -2.54 0.82
C LEU A 363 37.18 -1.35 0.78
N THR A 364 37.39 -0.75 -0.40
CA THR A 364 38.21 0.46 -0.58
C THR A 364 37.39 1.71 -0.29
N LYS A 365 38.02 2.81 0.14
CA LYS A 365 37.34 4.10 0.32
C LYS A 365 36.61 4.55 -0.96
N LYS A 366 37.29 4.50 -2.11
CA LYS A 366 36.73 4.87 -3.43
C LYS A 366 35.50 4.03 -3.80
N GLY A 367 35.56 2.72 -3.63
CA GLY A 367 34.44 1.82 -3.91
C GLY A 367 33.28 2.01 -2.93
N LEU A 368 33.56 2.16 -1.62
CA LEU A 368 32.55 2.45 -0.61
C LEU A 368 31.86 3.80 -0.86
N ASP A 369 32.60 4.83 -1.28
CA ASP A 369 32.04 6.15 -1.62
C ASP A 369 31.18 6.07 -2.91
N LYS A 370 31.57 5.30 -3.93
CA LYS A 370 30.72 4.98 -5.09
C LYS A 370 29.44 4.23 -4.69
N VAL A 371 29.51 3.29 -3.74
CA VAL A 371 28.33 2.60 -3.20
C VAL A 371 27.40 3.57 -2.44
N LYS A 372 27.93 4.57 -1.73
CA LYS A 372 27.12 5.65 -1.11
C LYS A 372 26.43 6.50 -2.17
N GLU A 373 27.14 6.89 -3.23
CA GLU A 373 26.59 7.67 -4.34
C GLU A 373 25.40 6.94 -5.00
N ILE A 374 25.60 5.69 -5.43
CA ILE A 374 24.56 4.86 -6.04
C ILE A 374 23.37 4.67 -5.08
N LYS A 375 23.66 4.37 -3.80
CA LYS A 375 22.63 4.24 -2.76
C LYS A 375 21.78 5.51 -2.57
N ASN A 376 22.35 6.69 -2.77
CA ASN A 376 21.66 7.97 -2.69
C ASN A 376 20.95 8.35 -4.00
N GLY A 377 21.31 7.73 -5.13
CA GLY A 377 20.62 7.88 -6.41
C GLY A 377 19.34 7.03 -6.57
N MET A 378 19.14 6.00 -5.74
CA MET A 378 18.11 4.97 -5.96
C MET A 378 16.83 5.08 -5.10
N ASN A 379 15.82 4.29 -5.48
CA ASN A 379 14.55 4.10 -4.78
C ASN A 379 13.87 5.45 -4.49
N ARG A 380 13.51 5.72 -3.22
CA ARG A 380 12.82 6.96 -2.80
C ARG A 380 13.65 8.23 -3.01
N GLN A 381 14.97 8.12 -3.18
CA GLN A 381 15.86 9.26 -3.38
C GLN A 381 16.04 9.62 -4.87
N ARG A 382 15.66 8.72 -5.79
CA ARG A 382 15.80 8.93 -7.23
C ARG A 382 14.99 10.13 -7.71
N THR A 383 15.67 11.24 -7.96
CA THR A 383 15.14 12.34 -8.75
C THR A 383 15.25 11.97 -10.23
N LEU A 384 14.21 12.25 -11.00
CA LEU A 384 14.38 12.39 -12.45
C LEU A 384 14.78 13.84 -12.67
N LYS A 385 15.93 14.07 -13.29
CA LYS A 385 16.25 15.40 -13.79
C LYS A 385 15.37 15.63 -15.01
N GLU A 386 14.59 16.70 -14.99
CA GLU A 386 14.13 17.30 -16.24
C GLU A 386 15.38 17.73 -17.01
N ALA A 387 15.40 17.52 -18.33
CA ALA A 387 16.50 18.00 -19.15
C ALA A 387 16.53 19.53 -19.04
N ALA A 388 17.70 20.11 -18.76
CA ALA A 388 17.84 21.56 -18.78
C ALA A 388 17.46 22.08 -20.17
N PRO A 389 16.72 23.20 -20.27
CA PRO A 389 16.46 23.81 -21.57
C PRO A 389 17.80 24.15 -22.23
N ILE A 390 17.94 23.78 -23.51
CA ILE A 390 19.15 24.05 -24.27
C ILE A 390 19.15 25.55 -24.63
N ASN A 391 19.71 26.36 -23.74
CA ASN A 391 19.97 27.78 -23.99
C ASN A 391 21.02 27.89 -25.10
N THR A 392 20.55 28.04 -26.34
CA THR A 392 21.36 28.38 -27.51
C THR A 392 21.60 29.89 -27.57
N THR A 393 22.29 30.42 -26.55
CA THR A 393 22.88 31.76 -26.59
C THR A 393 24.26 31.68 -27.22
N TYR A 394 24.35 32.06 -28.50
CA TYR A 394 25.63 32.27 -29.17
C TYR A 394 26.25 33.59 -28.68
N ASP A 395 27.16 33.51 -27.71
CA ASP A 395 28.01 34.65 -27.35
C ASP A 395 29.24 34.69 -28.26
N ILE A 396 29.26 35.66 -29.18
CA ILE A 396 30.40 35.93 -30.07
C ILE A 396 31.29 36.99 -29.42
N VAL A 397 32.37 36.54 -28.80
CA VAL A 397 33.54 37.37 -28.43
C VAL A 397 34.78 36.55 -28.77
N GLY A 398 35.81 37.17 -29.37
CA GLY A 398 36.86 36.42 -30.06
C GLY A 398 38.30 36.74 -29.67
N SER A 399 39.20 36.11 -30.44
CA SER A 399 40.63 36.41 -30.66
C SER A 399 41.65 36.17 -29.53
N GLU A 400 42.86 35.80 -30.00
CA GLU A 400 44.15 35.63 -29.30
C GLU A 400 44.33 34.34 -28.45
N GLY A 401 45.29 33.45 -28.74
CA GLY A 401 46.16 33.35 -29.93
C GLY A 401 47.27 32.29 -29.78
N SER A 402 47.80 31.78 -30.92
CA SER A 402 48.93 30.82 -31.04
C SER A 402 48.70 29.38 -30.48
N SER A 403 49.26 28.29 -31.02
CA SER A 403 50.03 28.08 -32.28
C SER A 403 50.12 26.57 -32.64
N LEU A 404 50.00 26.25 -33.94
CA LEU A 404 50.52 25.06 -34.65
C LEU A 404 50.02 23.65 -34.18
N SER A 405 49.87 22.63 -35.02
CA SER A 405 50.28 22.41 -36.43
C SER A 405 49.19 21.69 -37.27
N GLU A 406 49.39 21.71 -38.60
CA GLU A 406 48.63 21.00 -39.65
C GLU A 406 48.85 19.46 -39.59
N GLU A 407 48.15 18.56 -40.31
CA GLU A 407 47.73 18.57 -41.73
C GLU A 407 46.38 17.88 -42.07
N TYR A 408 45.79 18.34 -43.20
CA TYR A 408 45.12 17.62 -44.32
C TYR A 408 44.57 16.19 -44.14
N MET A 409 43.51 15.75 -44.83
CA MET A 409 42.41 16.35 -45.62
C MET A 409 41.43 15.18 -45.92
N ASP A 410 40.12 15.41 -46.00
CA ASP A 410 39.42 15.42 -47.30
C ASP A 410 37.92 15.77 -47.14
N THR A 411 37.28 16.19 -48.23
CA THR A 411 35.88 16.66 -48.24
C THR A 411 34.96 15.78 -49.08
N ASN A 412 33.64 15.83 -48.81
CA ASN A 412 32.67 15.90 -49.91
C ASN A 412 31.31 16.48 -49.48
N PHE A 413 30.69 17.24 -50.39
CA PHE A 413 29.37 17.87 -50.27
C PHE A 413 28.28 16.96 -50.84
N ILE A 414 27.05 17.07 -50.31
CA ILE A 414 25.81 17.19 -51.14
C ILE A 414 24.87 18.20 -50.44
N GLN A 415 24.25 19.09 -51.22
CA GLN A 415 23.17 20.00 -50.78
C GLN A 415 21.78 19.45 -51.14
N ASN A 416 20.74 19.91 -50.44
CA ASN A 416 19.40 20.32 -50.92
C ASN A 416 18.50 20.56 -49.67
N SER A 417 17.85 21.69 -49.35
CA SER A 417 17.22 22.85 -50.05
C SER A 417 15.70 22.72 -50.20
N ILE A 418 14.95 23.85 -50.04
CA ILE A 418 13.47 23.99 -50.15
C ILE A 418 12.76 23.40 -48.91
N ILE A 419 12.15 24.12 -47.94
CA ILE A 419 11.31 25.36 -47.84
C ILE A 419 9.88 25.16 -48.44
N PRO A 420 8.85 25.95 -48.09
CA PRO A 420 7.87 25.65 -47.03
C PRO A 420 6.44 25.38 -47.54
N HIS A 421 5.46 25.18 -46.63
CA HIS A 421 4.10 25.70 -46.84
C HIS A 421 3.40 26.07 -45.52
N GLU A 422 2.27 26.77 -45.63
CA GLU A 422 1.81 27.73 -44.62
C GLU A 422 0.57 27.31 -43.81
N LYS A 423 0.21 28.20 -42.87
CA LYS A 423 -1.00 28.18 -42.05
C LYS A 423 -2.26 28.21 -42.92
N VAL A 424 -3.33 27.59 -42.42
CA VAL A 424 -4.68 28.17 -42.48
C VAL A 424 -5.12 28.39 -41.03
N GLY A 425 -5.71 29.55 -40.75
CA GLY A 425 -6.27 29.87 -39.44
C GLY A 425 -7.68 30.42 -39.57
N ASN A 426 -8.45 30.36 -38.49
CA ASN A 426 -9.67 31.12 -38.19
C ASN A 426 -10.16 30.71 -36.78
N ASP A 427 -10.85 31.54 -35.99
CA ASP A 427 -10.78 33.00 -35.81
C ASP A 427 -11.48 33.33 -34.47
N PHE A 428 -11.38 34.58 -33.98
CA PHE A 428 -12.08 35.15 -32.81
C PHE A 428 -11.75 34.54 -31.42
N CYS A 429 -11.79 35.28 -30.30
CA CYS A 429 -11.76 36.73 -30.09
C CYS A 429 -11.17 36.97 -28.68
N THR A 430 -10.31 37.97 -28.50
CA THR A 430 -9.77 38.33 -27.18
C THR A 430 -10.42 39.61 -26.66
N SER A 431 -10.91 39.59 -25.41
CA SER A 431 -11.35 40.81 -24.72
C SER A 431 -11.15 40.74 -23.22
N LYS A 432 -10.63 41.86 -22.71
CA LYS A 432 -10.13 42.13 -21.36
C LYS A 432 -11.12 41.73 -20.26
N VAL A 433 -10.60 41.14 -19.17
CA VAL A 433 -11.20 41.26 -17.84
C VAL A 433 -10.15 41.85 -16.90
N LYS A 434 -10.49 42.97 -16.25
CA LYS A 434 -9.69 43.61 -15.20
C LYS A 434 -10.28 43.26 -13.82
N ILE A 435 -9.44 43.31 -12.79
CA ILE A 435 -9.75 42.87 -11.42
C ILE A 435 -11.04 43.49 -10.86
N LEU A 436 -11.86 42.67 -10.20
CA LEU A 436 -12.71 43.13 -9.09
C LEU A 436 -12.82 42.04 -8.02
N LEU A 437 -12.55 42.41 -6.76
CA LEU A 437 -12.71 41.55 -5.59
C LEU A 437 -14.14 41.70 -5.04
N ASN A 438 -14.88 40.60 -4.87
CA ASN A 438 -15.54 40.30 -3.61
C ASN A 438 -16.22 38.93 -3.53
N MET A 439 -16.30 38.43 -2.28
CA MET A 439 -17.34 37.57 -1.71
C MET A 439 -18.10 36.58 -2.64
N ASN A 440 -17.64 35.33 -2.70
CA ASN A 440 -18.33 34.21 -2.03
C ASN A 440 -17.62 32.87 -2.31
N ASN A 441 -17.22 32.15 -1.26
CA ASN A 441 -16.58 30.84 -1.35
C ASN A 441 -17.51 29.77 -0.74
N PRO A 442 -18.34 29.08 -1.54
CA PRO A 442 -19.32 28.13 -1.02
C PRO A 442 -18.64 26.94 -0.36
N GLN A 443 -19.02 26.62 0.88
CA GLN A 443 -18.48 25.47 1.59
C GLN A 443 -18.91 24.17 0.91
N VAL A 444 -17.96 23.32 0.54
CA VAL A 444 -18.26 21.98 0.00
C VAL A 444 -18.53 21.01 1.16
N THR A 445 -19.67 21.20 1.82
CA THR A 445 -20.25 20.24 2.77
C THR A 445 -21.42 19.52 2.09
N LYS A 446 -21.18 18.28 1.63
CA LYS A 446 -22.29 17.35 1.42
C LYS A 446 -22.63 16.69 2.76
N ALA A 447 -23.69 17.18 3.40
CA ALA A 447 -24.27 16.51 4.55
C ALA A 447 -24.74 15.10 4.16
N PHE A 448 -24.52 14.13 5.06
CA PHE A 448 -25.31 12.91 5.09
C PHE A 448 -26.42 13.09 6.12
N ASN A 449 -27.66 12.77 5.74
CA ASN A 449 -28.80 12.86 6.64
C ASN A 449 -28.77 11.72 7.67
N THR A 450 -28.25 12.00 8.86
CA THR A 450 -28.62 11.24 10.07
C THR A 450 -29.80 11.93 10.74
N LEU A 451 -30.91 11.21 10.87
CA LEU A 451 -32.12 11.69 11.53
C LEU A 451 -31.94 11.63 13.05
N VAL A 452 -31.50 12.72 13.66
CA VAL A 452 -31.63 12.98 15.10
C VAL A 452 -32.24 14.36 15.29
N GLY A 453 -33.24 14.47 16.17
CA GLY A 453 -34.13 15.62 16.25
C GLY A 453 -33.44 16.92 16.65
N THR A 454 -33.93 18.03 16.08
CA THR A 454 -33.55 19.39 16.44
C THR A 454 -33.81 19.69 17.92
N SER A 455 -32.90 20.42 18.58
CA SER A 455 -33.27 21.31 19.68
C SER A 455 -32.17 22.31 20.05
N GLU A 456 -32.18 23.48 19.41
CA GLU A 456 -31.51 24.67 19.97
C GLU A 456 -32.06 25.02 21.37
N ALA A 457 -33.27 24.56 21.70
CA ALA A 457 -33.87 24.60 23.04
C ALA A 457 -32.97 24.03 24.15
N ILE A 458 -32.14 23.01 23.88
CA ILE A 458 -31.19 22.48 24.88
C ILE A 458 -30.11 23.52 25.23
N ARG A 459 -29.74 24.41 24.28
CA ARG A 459 -28.82 25.52 24.55
C ARG A 459 -29.47 26.66 25.34
N LEU A 460 -30.80 26.76 25.35
CA LEU A 460 -31.55 27.73 26.15
C LEU A 460 -31.85 27.20 27.56
N LEU A 461 -32.12 25.91 27.72
CA LEU A 461 -32.42 25.28 29.01
C LEU A 461 -31.19 25.15 29.94
N ASN A 462 -29.97 25.09 29.40
CA ASN A 462 -28.75 24.92 30.19
C ASN A 462 -28.21 26.20 30.86
N LYS A 463 -29.01 27.27 30.96
CA LYS A 463 -28.53 28.58 31.46
C LYS A 463 -28.19 28.58 32.96
N ASP A 464 -28.82 27.69 33.73
CA ASP A 464 -28.66 27.57 35.19
C ASP A 464 -27.91 26.28 35.62
N ILE A 465 -27.01 25.74 34.79
CA ILE A 465 -26.14 24.64 35.20
C ILE A 465 -24.97 25.18 36.05
N ASN A 466 -25.17 25.06 37.37
CA ASN A 466 -24.21 25.17 38.48
C ASN A 466 -22.72 25.27 38.06
N LEU A 467 -22.13 26.45 38.19
CA LEU A 467 -20.77 26.79 37.74
C LEU A 467 -19.68 25.82 38.26
N ASN A 468 -19.88 25.22 39.43
CA ASN A 468 -18.90 24.31 40.03
C ASN A 468 -18.83 22.94 39.31
N SER A 469 -19.90 22.45 38.68
CA SER A 469 -19.82 21.22 37.87
C SER A 469 -19.10 21.49 36.56
N GLN A 470 -19.44 22.57 35.86
CA GLN A 470 -18.76 22.99 34.63
C GLN A 470 -17.26 23.20 34.84
N LYS A 471 -16.86 23.88 35.93
CA LYS A 471 -15.45 24.09 36.27
C LYS A 471 -14.71 22.78 36.55
N LYS A 472 -15.38 21.79 37.17
CA LYS A 472 -14.82 20.46 37.46
C LYS A 472 -14.67 19.60 36.21
N ASP A 473 -15.63 19.63 35.28
CA ASP A 473 -15.57 18.87 34.04
C ASP A 473 -14.63 19.51 32.98
N ASN A 474 -14.51 20.84 32.96
CA ASN A 474 -13.47 21.53 32.19
C ASN A 474 -12.07 21.12 32.67
N ASN A 475 -11.84 20.99 33.98
CA ASN A 475 -10.54 20.53 34.50
C ASN A 475 -10.19 19.11 34.00
N LYS A 476 -11.15 18.17 34.03
CA LYS A 476 -10.97 16.82 33.45
C LYS A 476 -10.64 16.87 31.96
N PHE A 477 -11.25 17.79 31.21
CA PHE A 477 -10.98 17.96 29.78
C PHE A 477 -9.57 18.47 29.53
N ASN A 478 -9.12 19.45 30.31
CA ASN A 478 -7.80 20.05 30.22
C ASN A 478 -6.69 19.03 30.56
N GLN A 479 -6.88 18.27 31.64
CA GLN A 479 -6.04 17.13 32.02
C GLN A 479 -5.92 16.07 30.91
N TRP A 480 -7.06 15.64 30.36
CA TRP A 480 -7.09 14.71 29.22
C TRP A 480 -6.35 15.30 28.00
N LEU A 481 -6.53 16.58 27.69
CA LEU A 481 -5.85 17.23 26.56
C LEU A 481 -4.33 17.31 26.78
N ALA A 482 -3.88 17.57 28.00
CA ALA A 482 -2.46 17.60 28.33
C ALA A 482 -1.80 16.22 28.12
N GLY A 483 -2.43 15.13 28.59
CA GLY A 483 -1.95 13.77 28.34
C GLY A 483 -1.89 13.40 26.86
N LEU A 484 -2.89 13.84 26.07
CA LEU A 484 -2.90 13.64 24.61
C LEU A 484 -1.74 14.39 23.92
N ILE A 485 -1.39 15.59 24.41
CA ILE A 485 -0.28 16.39 23.90
C ILE A 485 1.08 15.83 24.34
N ASP A 486 1.16 15.20 25.51
CA ASP A 486 2.40 14.61 26.03
C ASP A 486 2.88 13.38 25.24
N GLY A 487 1.96 12.61 24.64
CA GLY A 487 2.28 11.59 23.64
C GLY A 487 2.45 12.18 22.23
N ASP A 488 1.33 12.36 21.52
CA ASP A 488 1.25 12.67 20.07
C ASP A 488 1.35 14.16 19.72
N GLY A 489 1.44 15.05 20.72
CA GLY A 489 1.53 16.50 20.52
C GLY A 489 2.92 17.03 20.17
N CYS A 490 2.99 18.26 19.69
CA CYS A 490 4.23 18.97 19.39
C CYS A 490 3.98 20.48 19.32
N PHE A 491 4.46 21.21 20.33
CA PHE A 491 4.48 22.68 20.32
C PHE A 491 5.65 23.15 19.44
N GLN A 492 5.38 24.08 18.53
CA GLN A 492 6.33 24.56 17.53
C GLN A 492 6.42 26.09 17.57
N LEU A 493 7.63 26.62 17.61
CA LEU A 493 7.94 28.03 17.40
C LEU A 493 8.96 28.16 16.27
N THR A 494 8.58 28.83 15.18
CA THR A 494 9.44 29.02 14.01
C THR A 494 10.42 30.19 14.21
N LYS A 495 11.52 30.23 13.44
CA LYS A 495 12.45 31.37 13.42
C LYS A 495 11.78 32.71 13.06
N LYS A 496 10.67 32.69 12.30
CA LYS A 496 9.85 33.88 11.97
C LYS A 496 8.83 34.23 13.07
N GLY A 497 8.91 33.61 14.25
CA GLY A 497 8.04 33.90 15.38
C GLY A 497 6.63 33.32 15.31
N TYR A 498 6.23 32.58 14.27
CA TYR A 498 4.95 31.88 14.26
C TYR A 498 4.98 30.71 15.24
N ALA A 499 4.01 30.68 16.16
CA ALA A 499 3.81 29.64 17.16
C ALA A 499 2.60 28.77 16.81
N SER A 500 2.63 27.48 17.14
CA SER A 500 1.52 26.56 16.90
C SER A 500 1.62 25.24 17.67
N LEU A 501 0.49 24.55 17.83
CA LEU A 501 0.44 23.14 18.23
C LEU A 501 0.13 22.25 17.01
N GLU A 502 0.86 21.15 16.87
CA GLU A 502 0.53 20.01 16.01
C GLU A 502 0.23 18.79 16.90
N ILE A 503 -0.81 18.01 16.61
CA ILE A 503 -1.04 16.67 17.19
C ILE A 503 -1.21 15.70 16.01
N THR A 504 -0.55 14.54 16.02
CA THR A 504 -0.65 13.55 14.94
C THR A 504 -1.03 12.18 15.49
N MET A 505 -2.25 11.73 15.21
CA MET A 505 -2.75 10.42 15.64
C MET A 505 -3.02 9.50 14.44
N ASN A 506 -3.26 8.22 14.67
CA ASN A 506 -3.78 7.31 13.64
C ASN A 506 -5.12 7.83 13.06
N ILE A 507 -5.37 7.60 11.77
CA ILE A 507 -6.61 8.02 11.08
C ILE A 507 -7.89 7.51 11.76
N ARG A 508 -7.82 6.37 12.44
CA ARG A 508 -8.96 5.78 13.18
C ARG A 508 -9.37 6.61 14.42
N GLU A 509 -8.47 7.41 14.95
CA GLU A 509 -8.69 8.21 16.18
C GLU A 509 -9.20 9.63 15.88
N GLU A 510 -9.79 9.85 14.70
CA GLU A 510 -10.31 11.16 14.25
C GLU A 510 -11.19 11.84 15.30
N HIS A 511 -12.03 11.06 15.99
CA HIS A 511 -12.96 11.55 17.00
C HIS A 511 -12.27 12.36 18.12
N ALA A 512 -11.11 11.93 18.60
CA ALA A 512 -10.33 12.65 19.60
C ALA A 512 -9.86 14.02 19.07
N LEU A 513 -9.34 14.05 17.84
CA LEU A 513 -8.89 15.30 17.20
C LEU A 513 -10.05 16.26 16.88
N GLN A 514 -11.21 15.75 16.46
CA GLN A 514 -12.40 16.58 16.20
C GLN A 514 -12.91 17.23 17.50
N ILE A 515 -12.84 16.56 18.65
CA ILE A 515 -13.16 17.17 19.96
C ILE A 515 -12.23 18.35 20.25
N VAL A 516 -10.91 18.20 20.09
CA VAL A 516 -9.95 19.30 20.29
C VAL A 516 -10.25 20.46 19.33
N LYS A 517 -10.47 20.16 18.05
CA LYS A 517 -10.82 21.15 17.03
C LYS A 517 -12.13 21.89 17.35
N ASN A 518 -13.13 21.23 17.92
CA ASN A 518 -14.40 21.88 18.29
C ASN A 518 -14.26 22.85 19.47
N VAL A 519 -13.26 22.68 20.34
CA VAL A 519 -13.01 23.57 21.50
C VAL A 519 -12.03 24.71 21.19
N TYR A 520 -11.09 24.51 20.26
CA TYR A 520 -9.99 25.45 19.96
C TYR A 520 -9.89 25.91 18.51
N GLY A 521 -10.76 25.45 17.61
CA GLY A 521 -10.69 25.72 16.17
C GLY A 521 -9.52 25.00 15.49
N GLY A 522 -8.83 25.65 14.56
CA GLY A 522 -7.71 25.04 13.82
C GLY A 522 -8.17 24.11 12.69
N SER A 523 -7.29 23.19 12.27
CA SER A 523 -7.55 22.31 11.12
C SER A 523 -7.04 20.90 11.34
N ILE A 524 -7.75 19.90 10.80
CA ILE A 524 -7.31 18.50 10.73
C ILE A 524 -7.08 18.18 9.25
N LYS A 525 -5.95 17.57 8.92
CA LYS A 525 -5.63 17.11 7.55
C LYS A 525 -4.92 15.75 7.59
N LEU A 526 -5.11 14.93 6.56
CA LEU A 526 -4.34 13.68 6.39
C LEU A 526 -2.83 13.97 6.28
N ARG A 527 -2.01 13.10 6.85
CA ARG A 527 -0.55 13.15 6.76
C ARG A 527 -0.10 12.35 5.55
N SER A 528 0.42 13.01 4.52
CA SER A 528 0.82 12.35 3.27
C SER A 528 1.78 11.18 3.52
N GLY A 529 1.49 10.03 2.90
CA GLY A 529 2.27 8.81 3.06
C GLY A 529 2.05 8.02 4.36
N ALA A 530 1.13 8.43 5.24
CA ALA A 530 0.84 7.74 6.49
C ALA A 530 -0.68 7.60 6.76
N ASN A 531 -1.07 6.53 7.45
CA ASN A 531 -2.45 6.32 7.94
C ASN A 531 -2.72 7.16 9.20
N ALA A 532 -2.45 8.46 9.13
CA ALA A 532 -2.47 9.38 10.25
C ALA A 532 -3.19 10.69 9.92
N LEU A 533 -3.93 11.22 10.89
CA LEU A 533 -4.51 12.55 10.86
C LEU A 533 -3.64 13.50 11.67
N ARG A 534 -3.52 14.72 11.17
CA ARG A 534 -2.69 15.77 11.77
C ARG A 534 -3.56 16.98 12.06
N TYR A 535 -3.84 17.19 13.34
CA TYR A 535 -4.42 18.42 13.86
C TYR A 535 -3.35 19.52 13.93
N ARG A 536 -3.74 20.76 13.61
CA ARG A 536 -2.88 21.94 13.59
C ARG A 536 -3.63 23.19 14.03
N LEU A 537 -3.09 23.86 15.06
CA LEU A 537 -3.60 25.09 15.66
C LEU A 537 -2.56 26.20 15.53
N HIS A 538 -2.78 27.14 14.60
CA HIS A 538 -1.85 28.23 14.26
C HIS A 538 -2.37 29.64 14.60
N HIS A 539 -3.66 29.82 14.87
CA HIS A 539 -4.24 31.15 15.09
C HIS A 539 -4.13 31.55 16.57
N LYS A 540 -3.77 32.82 16.84
CA LYS A 540 -3.31 33.28 18.17
C LYS A 540 -4.34 33.04 19.28
N SER A 541 -5.62 33.35 19.07
CA SER A 541 -6.65 33.24 20.13
C SER A 541 -6.90 31.81 20.59
N GLY A 542 -7.14 30.86 19.67
CA GLY A 542 -7.31 29.45 20.00
C GLY A 542 -6.05 28.82 20.62
N LEU A 543 -4.86 29.22 20.16
CA LEU A 543 -3.59 28.76 20.75
C LEU A 543 -3.38 29.29 22.18
N LEU A 544 -3.66 30.56 22.45
CA LEU A 544 -3.59 31.13 23.80
C LEU A 544 -4.62 30.50 24.73
N LYS A 545 -5.85 30.27 24.26
CA LYS A 545 -6.88 29.54 25.03
C LYS A 545 -6.37 28.14 25.41
N LEU A 546 -5.84 27.38 24.45
CA LEU A 546 -5.31 26.04 24.70
C LEU A 546 -4.14 26.07 25.70
N ILE A 547 -3.23 27.03 25.58
CA ILE A 547 -2.11 27.17 26.51
C ILE A 547 -2.62 27.46 27.93
N ASN A 548 -3.54 28.41 28.09
CA ASN A 548 -4.13 28.72 29.39
C ASN A 548 -4.89 27.52 29.99
N ASP A 549 -5.46 26.66 29.15
CA ASP A 549 -6.14 25.44 29.58
C ASP A 549 -5.17 24.33 30.06
N VAL A 550 -4.00 24.15 29.43
CA VAL A 550 -3.08 23.01 29.72
C VAL A 550 -1.78 23.36 30.47
N ASN A 551 -1.48 24.64 30.66
CA ASN A 551 -0.31 25.11 31.41
C ASN A 551 -0.45 24.69 32.90
N GLY A 552 0.48 23.89 33.41
CA GLY A 552 0.35 23.20 34.71
C GLY A 552 -0.15 21.75 34.65
N GLU A 553 -0.50 21.20 33.48
CA GLU A 553 -0.86 19.77 33.32
C GLU A 553 0.02 19.01 32.31
N ILE A 554 0.84 19.71 31.51
CA ILE A 554 1.82 19.14 30.57
C ILE A 554 3.04 18.57 31.34
N ARG A 555 3.35 17.29 31.14
CA ARG A 555 4.32 16.51 31.94
C ARG A 555 5.54 16.02 31.17
N ASN A 556 5.46 15.86 29.86
CA ASN A 556 6.61 15.44 29.05
C ASN A 556 7.62 16.58 28.97
N SER A 557 8.86 16.34 29.42
CA SER A 557 9.95 17.31 29.47
C SER A 557 10.19 18.01 28.12
N ASN A 558 10.07 17.28 27.00
CA ASN A 558 10.19 17.84 25.66
C ASN A 558 9.05 18.81 25.33
N ARG A 559 7.84 18.56 25.84
CA ARG A 559 6.66 19.42 25.63
C ARG A 559 6.71 20.65 26.54
N LEU A 560 7.15 20.50 27.79
CA LEU A 560 7.45 21.63 28.68
C LEU A 560 8.48 22.59 28.06
N VAL A 561 9.60 22.07 27.54
CA VAL A 561 10.63 22.90 26.86
C VAL A 561 10.12 23.59 25.59
N GLN A 562 9.18 22.98 24.87
CA GLN A 562 8.54 23.60 23.69
C GLN A 562 7.47 24.63 24.08
N LEU A 563 6.68 24.34 25.11
CA LEU A 563 5.64 25.21 25.66
C LEU A 563 6.28 26.48 26.25
N ASN A 564 7.34 26.35 27.04
CA ASN A 564 8.09 27.47 27.62
C ASN A 564 8.49 28.53 26.59
N LYS A 565 8.96 28.10 25.41
CA LYS A 565 9.32 28.99 24.30
C LYS A 565 8.13 29.77 23.74
N ILE A 566 6.93 29.21 23.78
CA ILE A 566 5.70 29.87 23.35
C ILE A 566 5.14 30.76 24.48
N CYS A 567 5.24 30.34 25.74
CA CYS A 567 4.86 31.14 26.90
C CYS A 567 5.70 32.43 26.98
N HIS A 568 7.03 32.32 26.90
CA HIS A 568 7.94 33.47 26.88
C HIS A 568 7.66 34.43 25.70
N LYS A 569 7.33 33.90 24.51
CA LYS A 569 6.92 34.71 23.35
C LYS A 569 5.65 35.54 23.61
N TYR A 570 4.74 35.07 24.45
CA TYR A 570 3.44 35.67 24.71
C TYR A 570 3.32 36.25 26.13
N GLU A 571 4.45 36.47 26.81
CA GLU A 571 4.52 37.05 28.16
C GLU A 571 3.69 36.27 29.20
N LEU A 572 3.59 34.94 29.02
CA LEU A 572 2.92 34.02 29.93
C LEU A 572 3.95 33.34 30.85
N ASN A 573 3.60 33.19 32.13
CA ASN A 573 4.36 32.37 33.06
C ASN A 573 4.12 30.88 32.80
N LEU A 574 5.19 30.09 32.65
CA LEU A 574 5.10 28.63 32.61
C LEU A 574 4.79 28.09 34.00
N ILE A 575 3.82 27.18 34.11
CA ILE A 575 3.46 26.47 35.34
C ILE A 575 3.92 25.01 35.18
N TYR A 576 4.71 24.52 36.12
CA TYR A 576 5.10 23.11 36.20
C TYR A 576 3.97 22.28 36.84
N PRO A 577 3.75 21.04 36.40
CA PRO A 577 2.67 20.20 36.91
C PRO A 577 2.96 19.67 38.33
N GLU A 578 1.93 19.66 39.17
CA GLU A 578 1.94 18.95 40.47
C GLU A 578 2.14 17.42 40.28
N LYS A 579 2.56 16.68 41.32
CA LYS A 579 2.74 15.22 41.21
C LYS A 579 1.45 14.56 40.72
N LEU A 580 1.58 13.66 39.72
CA LEU A 580 0.44 12.93 39.19
C LEU A 580 -0.21 12.09 40.29
N THR A 581 -1.53 12.14 40.37
CA THR A 581 -2.35 11.35 41.31
C THR A 581 -3.25 10.38 40.53
N PHE A 582 -3.74 9.33 41.20
CA PHE A 582 -4.64 8.35 40.60
C PHE A 582 -5.89 9.00 39.97
N ASP A 583 -6.35 10.11 40.58
CA ASP A 583 -7.59 10.79 40.28
C ASP A 583 -7.47 11.95 39.29
N ASN A 584 -6.40 12.00 38.48
CA ASN A 584 -6.21 12.97 37.40
C ASN A 584 -6.54 12.34 36.02
N ALA A 585 -7.21 13.07 35.13
CA ALA A 585 -7.63 12.57 33.81
C ALA A 585 -6.48 12.45 32.77
N TRP A 586 -5.25 12.84 33.11
CA TRP A 586 -4.08 12.83 32.23
C TRP A 586 -3.80 11.46 31.58
N LEU A 587 -3.85 10.36 32.34
CA LEU A 587 -3.61 9.02 31.77
C LEU A 587 -4.66 8.67 30.71
N SER A 588 -5.91 9.14 30.84
CA SER A 588 -6.94 8.95 29.82
C SER A 588 -6.54 9.50 28.45
N GLY A 589 -5.94 10.70 28.41
CA GLY A 589 -5.45 11.31 27.18
C GLY A 589 -4.13 10.74 26.68
N PHE A 590 -3.21 10.43 27.59
CA PHE A 590 -1.96 9.74 27.24
C PHE A 590 -2.23 8.34 26.67
N PHE A 591 -3.29 7.67 27.14
CA PHE A 591 -3.76 6.40 26.60
C PHE A 591 -4.40 6.54 25.21
N ASP A 592 -5.12 7.65 24.94
CA ASP A 592 -5.60 7.95 23.59
C ASP A 592 -4.44 8.10 22.58
N ALA A 593 -3.29 8.64 22.97
CA ALA A 593 -2.06 8.69 22.16
C ALA A 593 -1.29 7.35 22.14
N ASP A 594 -0.49 7.05 23.17
CA ASP A 594 0.47 5.94 23.21
C ASP A 594 -0.11 4.62 23.78
N GLY A 595 -1.33 4.65 24.30
CA GLY A 595 -1.98 3.50 24.94
C GLY A 595 -2.36 2.37 23.99
N THR A 596 -2.24 1.12 24.45
CA THR A 596 -2.55 -0.11 23.70
C THR A 596 -3.14 -1.18 24.62
N VAL A 597 -4.21 -1.86 24.16
CA VAL A 597 -4.79 -3.06 24.80
C VAL A 597 -4.64 -4.27 23.88
N THR A 598 -4.12 -5.39 24.39
CA THR A 598 -3.92 -6.65 23.64
C THR A 598 -4.37 -7.88 24.43
N ILE A 599 -4.59 -8.99 23.71
CA ILE A 599 -4.67 -10.34 24.27
C ILE A 599 -3.60 -11.16 23.54
N ASN A 600 -2.68 -11.79 24.29
CA ASN A 600 -1.72 -12.73 23.74
C ASN A 600 -2.45 -14.00 23.27
N GLN A 601 -2.21 -14.40 22.02
CA GLN A 601 -2.93 -15.51 21.37
C GLN A 601 -2.54 -16.90 21.92
N THR A 602 -1.30 -17.07 22.39
CA THR A 602 -0.76 -18.36 22.85
C THR A 602 -1.24 -18.73 24.25
N ASN A 603 -1.30 -17.76 25.16
CA ASN A 603 -1.64 -18.01 26.58
C ASN A 603 -2.94 -17.31 27.05
N THR A 604 -3.64 -16.62 26.15
CA THR A 604 -4.86 -15.83 26.44
C THR A 604 -4.64 -14.85 27.60
N GLN A 605 -3.45 -14.26 27.72
CA GLN A 605 -3.17 -13.21 28.69
C GLN A 605 -3.52 -11.84 28.13
N LEU A 606 -4.40 -11.10 28.81
CA LEU A 606 -4.69 -9.72 28.48
C LEU A 606 -3.59 -8.81 29.02
N SER A 607 -3.27 -7.75 28.27
CA SER A 607 -2.41 -6.68 28.76
C SER A 607 -2.91 -5.29 28.38
N ILE A 608 -2.61 -4.32 29.24
CA ILE A 608 -2.73 -2.88 28.98
C ILE A 608 -1.32 -2.30 29.03
N SER A 609 -0.97 -1.41 28.10
CA SER A 609 0.36 -0.80 28.03
C SER A 609 0.37 0.58 27.42
N ALA A 610 1.43 1.35 27.68
CA ALA A 610 1.77 2.56 26.95
C ALA A 610 3.30 2.61 26.75
N SER A 611 3.75 3.20 25.64
CA SER A 611 5.17 3.23 25.28
C SER A 611 5.66 4.68 25.17
N GLN A 612 6.92 4.94 25.52
CA GLN A 612 7.51 6.28 25.39
C GLN A 612 9.02 6.20 25.19
N LYS A 613 9.63 7.25 24.64
CA LYS A 613 11.09 7.28 24.35
C LYS A 613 11.97 7.30 25.61
N THR A 614 11.43 7.76 26.73
CA THR A 614 12.13 7.88 28.01
C THR A 614 11.23 7.35 29.14
N SER A 615 11.81 6.98 30.28
CA SER A 615 11.11 6.24 31.34
C SER A 615 10.38 7.13 32.36
N GLU A 616 10.76 8.41 32.48
CA GLU A 616 10.33 9.30 33.56
C GLU A 616 8.83 9.62 33.46
N LEU A 617 8.30 9.71 32.25
CA LEU A 617 6.86 9.88 32.01
C LEU A 617 6.04 8.62 32.35
N LEU A 618 6.68 7.45 32.42
CA LEU A 618 6.04 6.16 32.69
C LEU A 618 6.17 5.74 34.16
N GLN A 619 7.23 6.15 34.87
CA GLN A 619 7.49 5.80 36.28
C GLN A 619 6.29 6.05 37.22
N PRO A 620 5.58 7.19 37.18
CA PRO A 620 4.40 7.42 38.01
C PRO A 620 3.27 6.41 37.76
N LEU A 621 3.20 5.80 36.58
CA LEU A 621 2.13 4.85 36.25
C LEU A 621 2.29 3.52 36.98
N THR A 622 3.53 3.10 37.28
CA THR A 622 3.79 1.93 38.14
C THR A 622 3.41 2.20 39.59
N GLU A 623 3.67 3.39 40.13
CA GLU A 623 3.23 3.77 41.49
C GLU A 623 1.70 3.81 41.62
N LEU A 624 1.01 4.41 40.64
CA LEU A 624 -0.42 4.68 40.72
C LEU A 624 -1.32 3.53 40.28
N TYR A 625 -0.93 2.82 39.21
CA TYR A 625 -1.79 1.86 38.51
C TYR A 625 -1.17 0.45 38.43
N GLY A 626 0.01 0.25 39.00
CA GLY A 626 0.73 -1.03 39.00
C GLY A 626 1.34 -1.38 37.64
N GLY A 627 1.62 -2.68 37.45
CA GLY A 627 2.39 -3.15 36.30
C GLY A 627 3.88 -2.77 36.36
N ASN A 628 4.63 -3.08 35.30
CA ASN A 628 6.08 -2.92 35.23
C ASN A 628 6.50 -2.09 34.02
N ILE A 629 7.72 -1.53 34.06
CA ILE A 629 8.36 -0.86 32.92
C ILE A 629 9.51 -1.72 32.43
N TYR A 630 9.59 -1.95 31.12
CA TYR A 630 10.75 -2.59 30.48
C TYR A 630 11.29 -1.77 29.31
N ILE A 631 12.53 -2.06 28.90
CA ILE A 631 13.13 -1.52 27.68
C ILE A 631 12.66 -2.38 26.50
N ASP A 632 11.82 -1.82 25.65
CA ASP A 632 11.42 -2.43 24.39
C ASP A 632 12.58 -2.22 23.38
N ARG A 633 13.25 -3.33 23.01
CA ARG A 633 14.47 -3.36 22.19
C ARG A 633 14.17 -3.34 20.68
N GLY A 634 13.12 -2.62 20.29
CA GLY A 634 12.75 -2.39 18.89
C GLY A 634 13.72 -1.48 18.13
N SER A 635 13.35 -1.10 16.90
CA SER A 635 14.18 -0.31 15.97
C SER A 635 14.58 1.08 16.46
N SER A 636 13.92 1.58 17.51
CA SER A 636 14.38 2.69 18.34
C SER A 636 14.15 2.30 19.79
N GLN A 637 15.22 2.24 20.59
CA GLN A 637 15.15 1.90 22.02
C GLN A 637 14.11 2.79 22.71
N SER A 638 13.16 2.15 23.39
CA SER A 638 12.04 2.82 24.05
C SER A 638 11.67 2.11 25.34
N PHE A 639 10.93 2.79 26.21
CA PHE A 639 10.42 2.24 27.45
C PHE A 639 8.93 1.96 27.32
N LYS A 640 8.48 0.90 27.97
CA LYS A 640 7.11 0.43 27.87
C LYS A 640 6.58 0.00 29.21
N TRP A 641 5.57 0.73 29.67
CA TRP A 641 4.79 0.40 30.86
C TRP A 641 3.71 -0.62 30.48
N TYR A 642 3.53 -1.65 31.31
CA TYR A 642 2.81 -2.86 30.94
C TYR A 642 2.18 -3.55 32.17
N ILE A 643 0.86 -3.73 32.15
CA ILE A 643 0.08 -4.44 33.18
C ILE A 643 -0.50 -5.74 32.60
N THR A 644 -0.34 -6.84 33.35
CA THR A 644 -1.02 -8.13 33.11
C THR A 644 -1.79 -8.66 34.32
N LYS A 645 -1.52 -8.15 35.52
CA LYS A 645 -2.19 -8.57 36.75
C LYS A 645 -3.67 -8.18 36.71
N ARG A 646 -4.57 -9.15 36.98
CA ARG A 646 -6.02 -8.99 36.86
C ARG A 646 -6.56 -7.89 37.76
N GLU A 647 -6.09 -7.84 39.00
CA GLU A 647 -6.57 -6.90 40.01
C GLU A 647 -6.24 -5.46 39.62
N ASP A 648 -5.05 -5.24 39.06
CA ASP A 648 -4.59 -3.91 38.65
C ASP A 648 -5.27 -3.46 37.33
N ILE A 649 -5.49 -4.40 36.40
CA ILE A 649 -6.29 -4.16 35.19
C ILE A 649 -7.74 -3.78 35.54
N LEU A 650 -8.36 -4.42 36.53
CA LEU A 650 -9.72 -4.10 36.94
C LEU A 650 -9.80 -2.71 37.62
N LYS A 651 -8.87 -2.37 38.52
CA LYS A 651 -8.75 -1.00 39.07
C LYS A 651 -8.58 0.05 37.96
N LEU A 652 -7.76 -0.23 36.95
CA LEU A 652 -7.56 0.67 35.82
C LEU A 652 -8.80 0.80 34.92
N ILE A 653 -9.62 -0.26 34.80
CA ILE A 653 -10.95 -0.16 34.17
C ILE A 653 -11.88 0.75 34.96
N ASP A 654 -11.86 0.72 36.30
CA ASP A 654 -12.65 1.64 37.11
C ASP A 654 -12.16 3.10 37.01
N TYR A 655 -10.84 3.32 36.90
CA TYR A 655 -10.28 4.61 36.50
C TYR A 655 -10.83 5.07 35.14
N PHE A 656 -10.83 4.21 34.11
CA PHE A 656 -11.35 4.59 32.78
C PHE A 656 -12.88 4.75 32.71
N LYS A 657 -13.66 4.17 33.64
CA LYS A 657 -15.09 4.52 33.82
C LYS A 657 -15.24 5.98 34.29
N LYS A 658 -14.38 6.43 35.21
CA LYS A 658 -14.36 7.80 35.75
C LYS A 658 -13.75 8.83 34.79
N TYR A 659 -12.74 8.40 34.03
CA TYR A 659 -11.96 9.20 33.08
C TYR A 659 -11.92 8.52 31.72
N THR A 660 -13.05 8.53 31.01
CA THR A 660 -13.24 7.82 29.74
C THR A 660 -12.36 8.36 28.60
N PRO A 661 -11.49 7.52 27.99
CA PRO A 661 -10.72 7.88 26.80
C PRO A 661 -11.65 8.14 25.60
N LYS A 662 -11.22 9.01 24.68
CA LYS A 662 -12.06 9.59 23.62
C LYS A 662 -11.72 9.05 22.22
N SER A 663 -10.64 8.29 22.09
CA SER A 663 -10.28 7.46 20.93
C SER A 663 -11.20 6.24 20.77
N ALA A 664 -10.98 5.44 19.72
CA ALA A 664 -11.62 4.14 19.55
C ALA A 664 -11.13 3.10 20.59
N LYS A 665 -9.96 3.30 21.21
CA LYS A 665 -9.35 2.36 22.17
C LYS A 665 -10.24 2.05 23.38
N LYS A 666 -11.12 2.98 23.78
CA LYS A 666 -12.15 2.78 24.81
C LYS A 666 -13.02 1.55 24.56
N ASN A 667 -13.26 1.19 23.29
CA ASN A 667 -14.10 0.06 22.91
C ASN A 667 -13.48 -1.28 23.35
N ARG A 668 -12.14 -1.41 23.39
CA ARG A 668 -11.48 -2.57 24.02
C ARG A 668 -11.54 -2.55 25.53
N LEU A 669 -11.43 -1.38 26.16
CA LEU A 669 -11.54 -1.23 27.61
C LEU A 669 -12.92 -1.70 28.11
N TYR A 670 -14.00 -1.35 27.42
CA TYR A 670 -15.36 -1.84 27.74
C TYR A 670 -15.56 -3.35 27.51
N LEU A 671 -14.68 -4.03 26.77
CA LEU A 671 -14.71 -5.48 26.59
C LEU A 671 -13.95 -6.26 27.67
N ILE A 672 -13.11 -5.61 28.47
CA ILE A 672 -12.28 -6.28 29.51
C ILE A 672 -13.11 -7.03 30.57
N PRO A 673 -14.26 -6.52 31.07
CA PRO A 673 -15.10 -7.29 31.99
C PRO A 673 -15.60 -8.61 31.37
N LYS A 674 -16.05 -8.57 30.10
CA LYS A 674 -16.54 -9.75 29.38
C LYS A 674 -15.42 -10.73 29.03
N PHE A 675 -14.20 -10.23 28.80
CA PHE A 675 -13.01 -11.07 28.66
C PHE A 675 -12.78 -11.93 29.91
N TYR A 676 -12.80 -11.34 31.10
CA TYR A 676 -12.56 -12.10 32.34
C TYR A 676 -13.70 -13.08 32.64
N GLU A 677 -14.95 -12.66 32.46
CA GLU A 677 -16.12 -13.55 32.58
C GLU A 677 -15.99 -14.82 31.71
N LEU A 678 -15.67 -14.65 30.42
CA LEU A 678 -15.48 -15.77 29.50
C LEU A 678 -14.17 -16.55 29.75
N LYS A 679 -13.14 -15.92 30.33
CA LYS A 679 -11.90 -16.58 30.73
C LYS A 679 -12.12 -17.50 31.93
N ASP A 680 -12.90 -17.05 32.92
CA ASP A 680 -13.25 -17.81 34.12
C ASP A 680 -14.16 -19.00 33.80
N LEU A 681 -15.12 -18.81 32.88
CA LEU A 681 -15.93 -19.89 32.29
C LEU A 681 -15.11 -20.84 31.37
N LYS A 682 -13.79 -20.66 31.26
CA LYS A 682 -12.88 -21.42 30.38
C LYS A 682 -13.33 -21.46 28.90
N ALA A 683 -14.12 -20.50 28.45
CA ALA A 683 -14.70 -20.48 27.10
C ALA A 683 -13.64 -20.47 25.98
N HIS A 684 -12.49 -19.84 26.25
CA HIS A 684 -11.27 -19.86 25.43
C HIS A 684 -10.58 -21.23 25.30
N LYS A 685 -11.08 -22.28 25.97
CA LYS A 685 -10.65 -23.69 25.91
C LYS A 685 -11.83 -24.66 25.77
N ALA A 686 -13.01 -24.16 25.40
CA ALA A 686 -14.20 -25.00 25.25
C ALA A 686 -14.11 -25.87 23.98
N LEU A 687 -14.82 -27.01 23.99
CA LEU A 687 -14.86 -27.93 22.85
C LEU A 687 -15.51 -27.27 21.61
N THR A 688 -15.03 -27.65 20.43
CA THR A 688 -15.49 -27.10 19.15
C THR A 688 -16.99 -27.33 18.92
N GLY A 689 -17.67 -26.29 18.45
CA GLY A 689 -19.12 -26.26 18.25
C GLY A 689 -19.95 -25.94 19.50
N SER A 690 -19.35 -25.91 20.70
CA SER A 690 -20.06 -25.63 21.95
C SER A 690 -20.56 -24.18 22.06
N PHE A 691 -21.56 -23.94 22.90
CA PHE A 691 -22.07 -22.59 23.17
C PHE A 691 -21.00 -21.65 23.78
N LEU A 692 -20.11 -22.20 24.60
CA LEU A 692 -19.00 -21.44 25.20
C LEU A 692 -17.96 -21.05 24.15
N GLU A 693 -17.55 -21.96 23.25
CA GLU A 693 -16.66 -21.61 22.13
C GLU A 693 -17.29 -20.53 21.24
N LYS A 694 -18.57 -20.69 20.86
CA LYS A 694 -19.33 -19.69 20.09
C LYS A 694 -19.37 -18.32 20.79
N SER A 695 -19.55 -18.30 22.11
CA SER A 695 -19.51 -17.08 22.93
C SER A 695 -18.12 -16.43 22.94
N TRP A 696 -17.05 -17.23 23.04
CA TRP A 696 -15.67 -16.76 22.95
C TRP A 696 -15.33 -16.20 21.56
N LEU A 697 -15.72 -16.90 20.49
CA LEU A 697 -15.53 -16.45 19.11
C LEU A 697 -16.29 -15.15 18.81
N TYR A 698 -17.52 -15.01 19.31
CA TYR A 698 -18.29 -13.75 19.19
C TYR A 698 -17.58 -12.59 19.91
N PHE A 699 -17.14 -12.81 21.15
CA PHE A 699 -16.32 -11.84 21.89
C PHE A 699 -15.03 -11.48 21.15
N TYR A 700 -14.29 -12.47 20.65
CA TYR A 700 -12.98 -12.26 20.02
C TYR A 700 -13.12 -11.54 18.66
N ASN A 701 -14.17 -11.85 17.89
CA ASN A 701 -14.52 -11.08 16.69
C ASN A 701 -14.80 -9.60 17.00
N LYS A 702 -15.53 -9.31 18.08
CA LYS A 702 -15.77 -7.93 18.53
C LYS A 702 -14.50 -7.25 19.07
N TRP A 703 -13.59 -8.01 19.70
CA TRP A 703 -12.29 -7.53 20.17
C TRP A 703 -11.34 -7.14 19.02
N LEU A 704 -11.36 -7.90 17.92
CA LEU A 704 -10.63 -7.57 16.71
C LEU A 704 -11.24 -6.35 16.00
N LYS A 705 -12.57 -6.26 15.93
CA LYS A 705 -13.33 -5.17 15.29
C LYS A 705 -13.63 -3.96 16.20
N PHE A 706 -12.87 -3.74 17.25
CA PHE A 706 -13.15 -2.68 18.24
C PHE A 706 -13.15 -1.24 17.66
N GLU A 707 -12.59 -1.05 16.47
CA GLU A 707 -12.51 0.23 15.75
C GLU A 707 -13.73 0.49 14.84
N ASP A 708 -14.54 -0.54 14.56
CA ASP A 708 -15.79 -0.38 13.84
C ASP A 708 -16.81 0.32 14.77
N LEU A 709 -17.47 1.36 14.27
CA LEU A 709 -18.61 1.97 14.96
C LEU A 709 -19.81 1.02 14.88
N ASN A 710 -20.33 0.65 16.05
CA ASN A 710 -21.64 0.03 16.25
C ASN A 710 -22.77 0.96 15.79
#